data_AF-A0A7X0GIJ7-F1
#
_entry.id   AF-A0A7X0GIJ7-F1
#
_cell.length_a   1.000
_cell.length_b   1.000
_cell.length_c   1.000
_cell.angle_alpha   90.00
_cell.angle_beta   90.00
_cell.angle_gamma   90.00
#
_symmetry.space_group_name_H-M   'P 1'
#
loop_
_entity.id
_entity.type
_entity.pdbx_description
1 polymer ?
#
loop_
_entity_poly.entity_id
_entity_poly.type
_entity_poly.pdbx_seq_one_letter_code
_entity_poly.pdbx_strand_id
1 'polypeptide(L)'
;MAVTAGLVAGATLPAMRAAAATTARQERFSNPVIWQDFADLEVIRVGDTYYYTGSTMHFSPGAPVLRSYDLVNWEFIGHSVPVLDFGDAYDLKGGRAYVQGIYASSMRYRPSDKTFYWVGQIGWQRSYVYRATNAAGPWTRHAEIGSIYYDAGLLFDDDGTPYVAYGANEIRVAQLSPDMRTEVRSEHVLTKPDDMHLMEGSRFYKINGNFYIFVTRPPNGQYIWKSTSGPLGPYEMREVLLNLPGPIPGGGIPHQGSLVDTPNGDWYYMGFIDAYPGGRVPALAPVTWDAAGWPELQTVDGTWGETYPYPLPPHPLPPMTGADTFEGTALAPHWEWNHNPDTGAFTVKNGLTLRTATVTDDLYSARNTLTRRIQGPASTATVVLDCSGMADGDRAGLAMLRDSSAWIGVTRLNGVSRLVMFDGLTMDTSWNTSSTGTEQARADLPASGSRVWLRAAADISPGPGRQATFSYSTDGTTFTRLGPAFTMNERPHFFMGYRFAVFNHATKALGGKVRVERFELRACPPAAQAGPVDTNAWYVVVNRNSGKTLDVAGVSSEDGAAVTQWGRYDGTNQQFQFVDSGDGYYRLKARHSGKVLDVSGWSTADNAAIHQWSDHGGANQQFRLADSPDGYVRLINRNSGKAVEVPGFSSADGTGIVQYSDWGGVNQQWKLVRVGFVGSRSC
;
A
#
# COMPACT_ATOMS: atom_id res chain seq x y z
N MET A 1 -73.17 -17.84 50.02
CA MET A 1 -72.58 -19.12 49.60
C MET A 1 -72.80 -19.29 48.11
N ALA A 2 -71.72 -19.58 47.37
CA ALA A 2 -71.64 -20.29 46.09
C ALA A 2 -72.49 -19.82 44.88
N VAL A 3 -72.11 -19.92 43.61
CA VAL A 3 -70.89 -20.26 42.84
C VAL A 3 -71.29 -19.90 41.38
N THR A 4 -70.37 -19.26 40.64
CA THR A 4 -70.21 -19.16 39.17
C THR A 4 -71.40 -18.98 38.21
N ALA A 5 -71.29 -17.98 37.33
CA ALA A 5 -71.78 -18.01 35.96
C ALA A 5 -70.72 -17.41 35.02
N GLY A 6 -70.30 -18.18 34.01
CA GLY A 6 -69.39 -17.74 32.96
C GLY A 6 -70.12 -17.03 31.82
N LEU A 7 -69.37 -16.26 31.02
CA LEU A 7 -69.79 -15.88 29.67
C LEU A 7 -68.57 -15.79 28.75
N VAL A 8 -68.73 -16.41 27.58
CA VAL A 8 -67.80 -16.50 26.45
C VAL A 8 -67.78 -15.16 25.71
N ALA A 9 -66.59 -14.65 25.35
CA ALA A 9 -66.44 -13.55 24.40
C ALA A 9 -65.44 -13.95 23.30
N GLY A 10 -65.90 -13.80 22.06
CA GLY A 10 -65.25 -14.27 20.84
C GLY A 10 -63.93 -13.59 20.49
N ALA A 11 -63.11 -14.34 19.77
CA ALA A 11 -61.81 -13.95 19.28
C ALA A 11 -61.91 -13.03 18.05
N THR A 12 -61.17 -11.92 18.08
CA THR A 12 -60.68 -11.23 16.88
C THR A 12 -59.18 -11.07 17.02
N LEU A 13 -58.41 -11.85 16.25
CA LEU A 13 -56.96 -11.72 16.14
C LEU A 13 -56.61 -10.41 15.41
N PRO A 14 -55.68 -9.58 15.92
CA PRO A 14 -55.13 -8.51 15.12
C PRO A 14 -54.16 -9.11 14.10
N ALA A 15 -54.31 -8.72 12.84
CA ALA A 15 -53.37 -9.08 11.77
C ALA A 15 -51.98 -8.53 12.12
N MET A 16 -51.03 -9.41 12.43
CA MET A 16 -49.62 -9.08 12.45
C MET A 16 -49.20 -8.69 11.03
N ARG A 17 -48.98 -7.40 10.79
CA ARG A 17 -48.15 -6.96 9.67
C ARG A 17 -46.75 -7.51 9.91
N ALA A 18 -46.37 -8.52 9.14
CA ALA A 18 -44.98 -8.88 8.97
C ALA A 18 -44.26 -7.66 8.40
N ALA A 19 -43.52 -6.95 9.25
CA ALA A 19 -42.49 -6.04 8.77
C ALA A 19 -41.47 -6.93 8.05
N ALA A 20 -41.41 -6.83 6.73
CA ALA A 20 -40.28 -7.37 5.99
C ALA A 20 -39.03 -6.66 6.53
N ALA A 21 -38.30 -7.34 7.40
CA ALA A 21 -36.95 -6.95 7.75
C ALA A 21 -36.14 -7.04 6.46
N THR A 22 -35.98 -5.92 5.77
CA THR A 22 -34.90 -5.74 4.83
C THR A 22 -33.63 -5.92 5.63
N THR A 23 -33.05 -7.12 5.61
CA THR A 23 -31.69 -7.35 6.08
C THR A 23 -30.81 -6.42 5.25
N ALA A 24 -30.38 -5.31 5.85
CA ALA A 24 -29.37 -4.46 5.26
C ALA A 24 -28.17 -5.36 4.94
N ARG A 25 -27.74 -5.35 3.68
CA ARG A 25 -26.58 -6.13 3.23
C ARG A 25 -25.39 -5.71 4.09
N GLN A 26 -24.79 -6.66 4.82
CA GLN A 26 -23.60 -6.39 5.62
C GLN A 26 -22.49 -5.82 4.72
N GLU A 27 -21.95 -4.67 5.10
CA GLU A 27 -20.88 -4.01 4.36
C GLU A 27 -19.64 -4.91 4.31
N ARG A 28 -18.85 -4.81 3.24
CA ARG A 28 -17.66 -5.64 3.00
C ARG A 28 -16.42 -4.79 2.86
N PHE A 29 -15.29 -5.28 3.35
CA PHE A 29 -13.96 -4.70 3.11
C PHE A 29 -13.19 -5.52 2.07
N SER A 30 -12.11 -4.94 1.53
CA SER A 30 -11.20 -5.59 0.60
C SER A 30 -9.83 -5.82 1.23
N ASN A 31 -9.20 -6.96 0.92
CA ASN A 31 -7.79 -7.21 1.20
C ASN A 31 -6.89 -6.63 0.09
N PRO A 32 -5.64 -6.22 0.42
CA PRO A 32 -5.10 -6.09 1.78
C PRO A 32 -5.76 -4.93 2.53
N VAL A 33 -5.88 -5.06 3.86
CA VAL A 33 -6.48 -4.00 4.71
C VAL A 33 -5.62 -2.74 4.75
N ILE A 34 -4.30 -2.89 4.59
CA ILE A 34 -3.35 -1.78 4.39
C ILE A 34 -2.39 -2.18 3.27
N TRP A 35 -2.35 -1.41 2.18
CA TRP A 35 -1.38 -1.68 1.10
C TRP A 35 -0.09 -0.86 1.27
N GLN A 36 0.58 -1.07 2.40
CA GLN A 36 1.90 -0.53 2.72
C GLN A 36 2.72 -1.60 3.44
N ASP A 37 4.05 -1.51 3.38
CA ASP A 37 4.97 -2.48 4.00
C ASP A 37 4.86 -2.51 5.53
N PHE A 38 4.09 -3.46 6.03
CA PHE A 38 3.73 -3.69 7.41
C PHE A 38 3.84 -5.18 7.70
N ALA A 39 5.03 -5.54 8.16
CA ALA A 39 5.41 -6.92 8.34
C ALA A 39 5.52 -7.33 9.81
N ASP A 40 5.66 -8.64 10.02
CA ASP A 40 5.91 -9.26 11.32
C ASP A 40 4.95 -8.76 12.40
N LEU A 41 3.68 -8.65 12.00
CA LEU A 41 2.69 -7.91 12.76
C LEU A 41 2.34 -8.57 14.09
N GLU A 42 2.06 -7.76 15.11
CA GLU A 42 1.22 -8.16 16.23
C GLU A 42 0.05 -7.21 16.39
N VAL A 43 -1.16 -7.79 16.49
CA VAL A 43 -2.40 -7.05 16.72
C VAL A 43 -2.99 -7.43 18.06
N ILE A 44 -3.29 -6.43 18.88
CA ILE A 44 -3.92 -6.60 20.18
C ILE A 44 -5.18 -5.73 20.28
N ARG A 45 -6.10 -6.13 21.14
CA ARG A 45 -7.29 -5.34 21.48
C ARG A 45 -7.21 -4.89 22.94
N VAL A 46 -7.52 -3.62 23.20
CA VAL A 46 -7.71 -3.06 24.55
C VAL A 46 -9.04 -2.33 24.58
N GLY A 47 -10.03 -2.93 25.24
CA GLY A 47 -11.43 -2.46 25.15
C GLY A 47 -11.93 -2.56 23.71
N ASP A 48 -12.37 -1.44 23.14
CA ASP A 48 -12.91 -1.34 21.77
C ASP A 48 -11.88 -0.82 20.76
N THR A 49 -10.60 -0.73 21.15
CA THR A 49 -9.52 -0.23 20.31
C THR A 49 -8.53 -1.33 19.98
N TYR A 50 -8.15 -1.38 18.71
CA TYR A 50 -7.13 -2.28 18.20
C TYR A 50 -5.82 -1.54 18.01
N TYR A 51 -4.71 -2.20 18.36
CA TYR A 51 -3.37 -1.69 18.16
C TYR A 51 -2.55 -2.69 17.37
N TYR A 52 -1.70 -2.16 16.49
CA TYR A 52 -0.79 -2.92 15.64
C TYR A 52 0.64 -2.52 15.97
N THR A 53 1.57 -3.47 16.02
CA THR A 53 3.02 -3.24 15.91
C THR A 53 3.61 -4.06 14.77
N GLY A 54 4.73 -3.63 14.18
CA GLY A 54 5.43 -4.38 13.14
C GLY A 54 6.94 -4.16 13.15
N SER A 55 7.67 -4.89 12.30
CA SER A 55 9.12 -4.75 12.16
C SER A 55 9.52 -3.55 11.30
N THR A 56 10.72 -3.02 11.55
CA THR A 56 11.28 -1.87 10.82
C THR A 56 12.76 -1.98 10.53
N MET A 57 13.43 -3.04 10.99
CA MET A 57 14.87 -3.20 10.88
C MET A 57 15.60 -1.93 11.36
N HIS A 58 16.28 -1.23 10.45
CA HIS A 58 17.13 -0.07 10.70
C HIS A 58 16.39 1.28 10.58
N PHE A 59 15.09 1.27 10.28
CA PHE A 59 14.33 2.51 10.22
C PHE A 59 14.03 3.06 11.62
N SER A 60 14.23 4.37 11.79
CA SER A 60 14.14 5.08 13.08
C SER A 60 13.16 6.26 13.01
N PRO A 61 12.19 6.42 13.92
CA PRO A 61 11.86 5.51 15.00
C PRO A 61 11.41 4.14 14.48
N GLY A 62 11.56 3.12 15.31
CA GLY A 62 11.25 1.73 14.97
C GLY A 62 9.98 1.21 15.65
N ALA A 63 9.51 0.04 15.24
CA ALA A 63 8.30 -0.60 15.77
C ALA A 63 7.06 0.33 15.75
N PRO A 64 6.51 0.66 14.56
CA PRO A 64 5.39 1.58 14.40
C PRO A 64 4.18 1.05 15.15
N VAL A 65 3.43 1.97 15.77
CA VAL A 65 2.17 1.68 16.45
C VAL A 65 1.04 2.28 15.63
N LEU A 66 0.10 1.44 15.19
CA LEU A 66 -1.13 1.87 14.53
C LEU A 66 -2.33 1.66 15.45
N ARG A 67 -3.43 2.36 15.15
CA ARG A 67 -4.73 2.23 15.82
C ARG A 67 -5.85 1.96 14.81
N SER A 68 -6.80 1.13 15.21
CA SER A 68 -8.06 0.89 14.49
C SER A 68 -9.22 0.70 15.48
N TYR A 69 -10.45 0.86 14.99
CA TYR A 69 -11.68 0.57 15.73
C TYR A 69 -12.52 -0.53 15.05
N ASP A 70 -12.09 -1.03 13.89
CA ASP A 70 -12.82 -1.99 13.07
C ASP A 70 -11.92 -3.06 12.40
N LEU A 71 -10.63 -3.09 12.73
CA LEU A 71 -9.57 -3.93 12.16
C LEU A 71 -9.24 -3.67 10.67
N VAL A 72 -9.94 -2.73 10.02
CA VAL A 72 -9.83 -2.47 8.58
C VAL A 72 -9.24 -1.09 8.32
N ASN A 73 -9.77 -0.07 8.98
CA ASN A 73 -9.30 1.30 8.86
C ASN A 73 -8.24 1.56 9.94
N TRP A 74 -7.03 1.92 9.52
CA TRP A 74 -5.87 2.09 10.41
C TRP A 74 -5.25 3.48 10.28
N GLU A 75 -4.74 4.03 11.39
CA GLU A 75 -3.96 5.27 11.43
C GLU A 75 -2.65 5.07 12.21
N PHE A 76 -1.60 5.80 11.85
CA PHE A 76 -0.36 5.85 12.63
C PHE A 76 -0.58 6.69 13.89
N ILE A 77 -0.13 6.18 15.06
CA ILE A 77 -0.23 6.93 16.32
C ILE A 77 1.12 7.13 17.02
N GLY A 78 2.14 6.34 16.71
CA GLY A 78 3.43 6.42 17.41
C GLY A 78 4.39 5.30 17.03
N HIS A 79 5.41 5.10 17.86
CA HIS A 79 6.45 4.09 17.69
C HIS A 79 6.93 3.61 19.06
N SER A 80 7.07 2.28 19.21
CA SER A 80 7.51 1.68 20.47
C SER A 80 8.99 1.91 20.77
N VAL A 81 9.80 2.13 19.73
CA VAL A 81 11.24 2.39 19.84
C VAL A 81 11.56 3.77 19.23
N PRO A 82 11.59 4.85 20.04
CA PRO A 82 11.77 6.21 19.52
C PRO A 82 13.13 6.48 18.86
N VAL A 83 14.18 5.79 19.32
CA VAL A 83 15.56 5.87 18.82
C VAL A 83 16.17 4.47 18.88
N LEU A 84 16.92 4.07 17.86
CA LEU A 84 17.59 2.77 17.79
C LEU A 84 18.92 2.82 18.57
N ASP A 85 18.85 2.96 19.90
CA ASP A 85 20.02 2.99 20.79
C ASP A 85 20.60 1.59 21.02
N PHE A 86 21.08 0.99 19.92
CA PHE A 86 21.56 -0.39 19.84
C PHE A 86 23.03 -0.50 19.40
N GLY A 87 23.70 0.64 19.19
CA GLY A 87 25.12 0.75 18.83
C GLY A 87 25.39 1.72 17.67
N ASP A 88 26.64 2.17 17.54
CA ASP A 88 27.06 3.22 16.59
C ASP A 88 26.68 2.94 15.11
N ALA A 89 26.56 1.67 14.71
CA ALA A 89 26.14 1.31 13.35
C ALA A 89 24.71 1.79 13.01
N TYR A 90 23.83 1.92 14.01
CA TYR A 90 22.47 2.45 13.84
C TYR A 90 22.43 3.97 13.68
N ASP A 91 23.53 4.67 13.96
CA ASP A 91 23.71 6.09 13.68
C ASP A 91 24.44 6.35 12.34
N LEU A 92 24.74 5.28 11.57
CA LEU A 92 25.66 5.31 10.42
C LEU A 92 27.05 5.87 10.79
N LYS A 93 27.55 5.55 11.98
CA LYS A 93 28.85 5.98 12.48
C LYS A 93 29.79 4.79 12.61
N GLY A 94 30.90 4.80 11.89
CA GLY A 94 31.90 3.72 11.92
C GLY A 94 31.40 2.35 11.38
N GLY A 95 30.18 2.29 10.84
CA GLY A 95 29.53 1.09 10.33
C GLY A 95 28.12 1.38 9.81
N ARG A 96 27.41 0.32 9.40
CA ARG A 96 26.04 0.36 8.87
C ARG A 96 25.21 -0.79 9.44
N ALA A 97 23.91 -0.58 9.64
CA ALA A 97 22.99 -1.57 10.21
C ALA A 97 21.87 -1.98 9.23
N TYR A 98 22.06 -1.80 7.93
CA TYR A 98 21.09 -2.23 6.91
C TYR A 98 20.67 -3.68 7.14
N VAL A 99 19.36 -3.91 7.02
CA VAL A 99 18.71 -5.21 7.25
C VAL A 99 18.85 -5.76 8.68
N GLN A 100 19.50 -5.04 9.61
CA GLN A 100 19.55 -5.36 11.04
C GLN A 100 18.56 -4.48 11.82
N GLY A 101 18.51 -4.65 13.14
CA GLY A 101 17.63 -3.88 14.03
C GLY A 101 16.41 -4.66 14.44
N ILE A 102 15.24 -4.07 14.25
CA ILE A 102 13.98 -4.60 14.75
C ILE A 102 13.39 -5.60 13.74
N TYR A 103 13.59 -6.89 14.01
CA TYR A 103 12.90 -8.03 13.38
C TYR A 103 11.53 -8.26 14.02
N ALA A 104 10.95 -9.45 13.82
CA ALA A 104 9.71 -9.84 14.49
C ALA A 104 9.82 -9.68 16.01
N SER A 105 8.88 -8.93 16.55
CA SER A 105 8.81 -8.51 17.94
C SER A 105 7.36 -8.63 18.41
N SER A 106 7.12 -8.30 19.67
CA SER A 106 5.81 -8.43 20.29
C SER A 106 5.42 -7.17 21.07
N MET A 107 4.13 -6.85 21.06
CA MET A 107 3.53 -5.80 21.90
C MET A 107 2.29 -6.32 22.61
N ARG A 108 2.21 -6.11 23.93
CA ARG A 108 1.04 -6.45 24.75
C ARG A 108 0.71 -5.35 25.74
N TYR A 109 -0.57 -5.24 26.08
CA TYR A 109 -1.04 -4.39 27.18
C TYR A 109 -1.18 -5.24 28.45
N ARG A 110 -0.67 -4.74 29.57
CA ARG A 110 -0.85 -5.35 30.88
C ARG A 110 -1.93 -4.60 31.67
N PRO A 111 -3.10 -5.22 31.93
CA PRO A 111 -4.19 -4.54 32.61
C PRO A 111 -3.89 -4.12 34.05
N SER A 112 -3.08 -4.90 34.78
CA SER A 112 -2.82 -4.70 36.21
C SER A 112 -2.13 -3.37 36.53
N ASP A 113 -1.27 -2.88 35.64
CA ASP A 113 -0.57 -1.60 35.79
C ASP A 113 -0.88 -0.59 34.67
N LYS A 114 -1.76 -0.96 33.74
CA LYS A 114 -2.22 -0.15 32.62
C LYS A 114 -1.08 0.29 31.68
N THR A 115 -0.14 -0.61 31.42
CA THR A 115 1.06 -0.33 30.63
C THR A 115 1.12 -1.21 29.39
N PHE A 116 1.46 -0.61 28.24
CA PHE A 116 1.89 -1.32 27.05
C PHE A 116 3.37 -1.69 27.17
N TYR A 117 3.70 -2.91 26.78
CA TYR A 117 5.06 -3.44 26.73
C TYR A 117 5.37 -3.91 25.32
N TRP A 118 6.53 -3.53 24.80
CA TRP A 118 7.09 -4.05 23.56
C TRP A 118 8.37 -4.83 23.88
N VAL A 119 8.55 -6.00 23.26
CA VAL A 119 9.71 -6.88 23.44
C VAL A 119 10.23 -7.32 22.08
N GLY A 120 11.54 -7.18 21.84
CA GLY A 120 12.18 -7.67 20.61
C GLY A 120 13.67 -7.89 20.78
N GLN A 121 14.22 -8.91 20.12
CA GLN A 121 15.67 -9.10 20.03
C GLN A 121 16.29 -8.15 19.01
N ILE A 122 17.51 -7.68 19.31
CA ILE A 122 18.29 -6.86 18.38
C ILE A 122 19.68 -7.46 18.22
N GLY A 123 20.10 -7.59 16.97
CA GLY A 123 21.48 -7.94 16.60
C GLY A 123 21.95 -9.32 17.06
N TRP A 124 21.04 -10.24 17.39
CA TRP A 124 21.36 -11.59 17.89
C TRP A 124 22.18 -11.56 19.19
N GLN A 125 22.02 -10.52 19.99
CA GLN A 125 22.81 -10.33 21.22
C GLN A 125 21.96 -10.27 22.45
N ARG A 126 20.85 -9.51 22.42
CA ARG A 126 20.00 -9.27 23.58
C ARG A 126 18.59 -8.90 23.16
N SER A 127 17.64 -9.04 24.07
CA SER A 127 16.28 -8.55 23.93
C SER A 127 16.08 -7.25 24.71
N TYR A 128 15.30 -6.35 24.11
CA TYR A 128 14.97 -5.07 24.70
C TYR A 128 13.49 -5.05 25.08
N VAL A 129 13.18 -4.42 26.20
CA VAL A 129 11.82 -4.15 26.64
C VAL A 129 11.59 -2.65 26.62
N TYR A 130 10.55 -2.20 25.92
CA TYR A 130 10.07 -0.81 25.95
C TYR A 130 8.69 -0.77 26.57
N ARG A 131 8.32 0.37 27.16
CA ARG A 131 6.99 0.56 27.75
C ARG A 131 6.41 1.95 27.56
N ALA A 132 5.08 2.03 27.57
CA ALA A 132 4.32 3.28 27.62
C ALA A 132 2.95 3.07 28.29
N THR A 133 2.43 4.07 29.00
CA THR A 133 1.05 4.04 29.55
C THR A 133 0.00 4.45 28.52
N ASN A 134 0.44 5.01 27.38
CA ASN A 134 -0.38 5.34 26.21
C ASN A 134 0.32 4.75 24.98
N ALA A 135 -0.41 4.02 24.13
CA ALA A 135 0.13 3.40 22.93
C ALA A 135 0.73 4.42 21.93
N ALA A 136 0.25 5.67 21.94
CA ALA A 136 0.84 6.77 21.14
C ALA A 136 2.19 7.26 21.70
N GLY A 137 2.58 6.81 22.89
CA GLY A 137 3.79 7.21 23.60
C GLY A 137 3.54 8.28 24.67
N PRO A 138 4.63 8.81 25.27
CA PRO A 138 6.02 8.48 24.96
C PRO A 138 6.40 7.06 25.39
N TRP A 139 7.18 6.38 24.55
CA TRP A 139 7.76 5.08 24.86
C TRP A 139 9.16 5.24 25.43
N THR A 140 9.53 4.38 26.39
CA THR A 140 10.84 4.43 27.04
C THR A 140 11.43 3.03 27.16
N ARG A 141 12.76 2.91 26.97
CA ARG A 141 13.48 1.66 27.23
C ARG A 141 13.34 1.33 28.70
N HIS A 142 12.75 0.18 28.98
CA HIS A 142 12.50 -0.31 30.33
C HIS A 142 13.60 -1.27 30.79
N ALA A 143 14.02 -2.20 29.93
CA ALA A 143 15.03 -3.20 30.27
C ALA A 143 15.82 -3.70 29.04
N GLU A 144 16.96 -4.31 29.33
CA GLU A 144 17.76 -5.12 28.41
C GLU A 144 17.97 -6.48 29.06
N ILE A 145 17.63 -7.56 28.34
CA ILE A 145 17.67 -8.93 28.82
C ILE A 145 18.67 -9.69 27.95
N GLY A 146 19.62 -10.39 28.58
CA GLY A 146 20.69 -11.09 27.86
C GLY A 146 20.22 -12.24 26.96
N SER A 147 19.03 -12.78 27.21
CA SER A 147 18.40 -13.78 26.34
C SER A 147 17.99 -13.19 24.99
N ILE A 148 18.11 -13.98 23.93
CA ILE A 148 17.76 -13.60 22.56
C ILE A 148 16.37 -14.17 22.26
N TYR A 149 15.33 -13.38 22.52
CA TYR A 149 13.95 -13.73 22.17
C TYR A 149 13.71 -13.50 20.67
N TYR A 150 14.30 -14.36 19.83
CA TYR A 150 14.07 -14.38 18.39
C TYR A 150 12.60 -14.67 18.09
N ASP A 151 11.98 -13.85 17.25
CA ASP A 151 10.57 -13.97 16.88
C ASP A 151 9.62 -14.08 18.08
N ALA A 152 9.79 -13.16 19.02
CA ALA A 152 9.10 -13.14 20.29
C ALA A 152 7.56 -13.00 20.15
N GLY A 153 6.84 -13.70 21.02
CA GLY A 153 5.43 -13.52 21.33
C GLY A 153 5.23 -13.41 22.85
N LEU A 154 4.89 -12.21 23.33
CA LEU A 154 4.64 -11.91 24.73
C LEU A 154 3.20 -12.31 25.12
N LEU A 155 3.05 -12.84 26.33
CA LEU A 155 1.79 -13.11 26.99
C LEU A 155 1.89 -12.60 28.44
N PHE A 156 0.84 -11.92 28.90
CA PHE A 156 0.58 -11.77 30.33
C PHE A 156 -0.53 -12.75 30.69
N ASP A 157 -0.26 -13.71 31.57
CA ASP A 157 -1.27 -14.65 32.07
C ASP A 157 -2.27 -13.91 32.98
N ASP A 158 -3.37 -14.56 33.36
CA ASP A 158 -4.46 -13.97 34.15
C ASP A 158 -3.99 -13.49 35.54
N ASP A 159 -2.96 -14.12 36.10
CA ASP A 159 -2.33 -13.70 37.35
C ASP A 159 -1.30 -12.56 37.18
N GLY A 160 -1.10 -12.11 35.94
CA GLY A 160 -0.15 -11.07 35.56
C GLY A 160 1.27 -11.58 35.30
N THR A 161 1.53 -12.90 35.38
CA THR A 161 2.84 -13.47 35.11
C THR A 161 3.21 -13.30 33.63
N PRO A 162 4.36 -12.67 33.33
CA PRO A 162 4.81 -12.49 31.95
C PRO A 162 5.54 -13.71 31.41
N TYR A 163 5.17 -14.10 30.19
CA TYR A 163 5.84 -15.14 29.41
C TYR A 163 6.19 -14.65 28.01
N VAL A 164 7.29 -15.14 27.46
CA VAL A 164 7.70 -14.91 26.07
C VAL A 164 7.92 -16.25 25.38
N ALA A 165 7.12 -16.56 24.36
CA ALA A 165 7.39 -17.64 23.42
C ALA A 165 8.36 -17.14 22.35
N TYR A 166 9.41 -17.89 22.02
CA TYR A 166 10.45 -17.44 21.08
C TYR A 166 11.25 -18.62 20.51
N GLY A 167 11.99 -18.36 19.43
CA GLY A 167 12.87 -19.31 18.77
C GLY A 167 12.45 -19.65 17.35
N ALA A 168 13.23 -20.52 16.72
CA ALA A 168 12.97 -21.04 15.39
C ALA A 168 13.27 -22.54 15.35
N ASN A 169 12.35 -23.36 14.84
CA ASN A 169 12.32 -24.83 14.88
C ASN A 169 12.19 -25.44 16.29
N GLU A 170 12.96 -24.91 17.24
CA GLU A 170 12.86 -25.16 18.67
C GLU A 170 12.25 -23.94 19.32
N ILE A 171 10.98 -24.03 19.71
CA ILE A 171 10.30 -22.95 20.42
C ILE A 171 10.47 -23.17 21.92
N ARG A 172 10.85 -22.08 22.59
CA ARG A 172 11.01 -21.99 24.04
C ARG A 172 10.00 -21.03 24.61
N VAL A 173 9.66 -21.21 25.88
CA VAL A 173 8.86 -20.25 26.65
C VAL A 173 9.69 -19.80 27.85
N ALA A 174 10.01 -18.51 27.88
CA ALA A 174 10.64 -17.86 29.02
C ALA A 174 9.57 -17.27 29.94
N GLN A 175 9.72 -17.46 31.25
CA GLN A 175 9.01 -16.70 32.27
C GLN A 175 9.88 -15.50 32.66
N LEU A 176 9.32 -14.29 32.63
CA LEU A 176 10.01 -13.08 33.08
C LEU A 176 9.67 -12.73 34.53
N SER A 177 10.50 -11.88 35.14
CA SER A 177 10.20 -11.29 36.44
C SER A 177 8.95 -10.40 36.35
N PRO A 178 8.16 -10.22 37.42
CA PRO A 178 6.96 -9.38 37.40
C PRO A 178 7.21 -7.93 36.97
N ASP A 179 8.44 -7.43 37.16
CA ASP A 179 8.86 -6.11 36.71
C ASP A 179 9.35 -6.06 35.25
N MET A 180 9.30 -7.16 34.50
CA MET A 180 9.73 -7.28 33.10
C MET A 180 11.22 -7.00 32.86
N ARG A 181 12.08 -7.14 33.88
CA ARG A 181 13.51 -6.79 33.77
C ARG A 181 14.45 -7.97 33.56
N THR A 182 14.08 -9.17 33.98
CA THR A 182 14.97 -10.35 33.94
C THR A 182 14.22 -11.61 33.56
N GLU A 183 14.90 -12.54 32.92
CA GLU A 183 14.42 -13.91 32.77
C GLU A 183 14.50 -14.64 34.12
N VAL A 184 13.42 -15.30 34.52
CA VAL A 184 13.37 -16.15 35.73
C VAL A 184 13.74 -17.59 35.37
N ARG A 185 13.18 -18.10 34.28
CA ARG A 185 13.49 -19.42 33.71
C ARG A 185 13.07 -19.47 32.24
N SER A 186 13.62 -20.43 31.50
CA SER A 186 13.23 -20.71 30.12
C SER A 186 13.21 -22.22 29.87
N GLU A 187 12.09 -22.71 29.38
CA GLU A 187 11.88 -24.13 29.07
C GLU A 187 11.70 -24.32 27.57
N HIS A 188 12.29 -25.39 27.05
CA HIS A 188 12.01 -25.83 25.69
C HIS A 188 10.66 -26.55 25.72
N VAL A 189 9.71 -26.06 24.94
CA VAL A 189 8.32 -26.51 24.98
C VAL A 189 7.91 -27.27 23.72
N LEU A 190 8.64 -27.07 22.64
CA LEU A 190 8.16 -27.33 21.29
C LEU A 190 9.32 -27.62 20.32
N THR A 191 9.34 -28.83 19.74
CA THR A 191 10.17 -29.15 18.57
C THR A 191 9.25 -29.40 17.39
N LYS A 192 9.52 -28.76 16.25
CA LYS A 192 8.81 -29.10 15.01
C LYS A 192 9.13 -30.55 14.59
N PRO A 193 8.22 -31.27 13.94
CA PRO A 193 8.56 -32.49 13.21
C PRO A 193 9.73 -32.28 12.22
N ASP A 194 10.56 -33.31 12.05
CA ASP A 194 11.79 -33.24 11.23
C ASP A 194 11.50 -32.94 9.76
N ASP A 195 10.39 -33.44 9.24
CA ASP A 195 9.92 -33.28 7.85
C ASP A 195 9.28 -31.91 7.58
N MET A 196 9.01 -31.11 8.61
CA MET A 196 8.50 -29.76 8.44
C MET A 196 9.63 -28.77 8.09
N HIS A 197 9.29 -27.75 7.29
CA HIS A 197 10.18 -26.62 7.02
C HIS A 197 10.38 -25.76 8.29
N LEU A 198 11.15 -24.68 8.18
CA LEU A 198 11.35 -23.69 9.23
C LEU A 198 10.03 -23.28 9.91
N MET A 199 10.02 -23.23 11.24
CA MET A 199 8.89 -22.75 12.05
C MET A 199 9.35 -21.61 12.95
N GLU A 200 8.76 -20.42 12.83
CA GLU A 200 9.16 -19.22 13.57
C GLU A 200 7.97 -18.25 13.78
N GLY A 201 8.22 -16.98 14.11
CA GLY A 201 7.19 -15.92 14.20
C GLY A 201 6.19 -16.09 15.34
N SER A 202 6.65 -16.43 16.55
CA SER A 202 5.76 -16.78 17.66
C SER A 202 4.81 -15.64 18.06
N ARG A 203 3.53 -15.96 18.26
CA ARG A 203 2.57 -15.14 19.02
C ARG A 203 1.93 -15.98 20.10
N PHE A 204 1.88 -15.45 21.33
CA PHE A 204 1.48 -16.23 22.49
C PHE A 204 0.15 -15.74 23.06
N TYR A 205 -0.80 -16.65 23.26
CA TYR A 205 -2.15 -16.35 23.71
C TYR A 205 -2.57 -17.26 24.86
N LYS A 206 -3.48 -16.74 25.68
CA LYS A 206 -4.39 -17.53 26.49
C LYS A 206 -5.81 -17.28 26.02
N ILE A 207 -6.50 -18.33 25.60
CA ILE A 207 -7.86 -18.25 25.04
C ILE A 207 -8.69 -19.33 25.70
N ASN A 208 -9.78 -18.94 26.36
CA ASN A 208 -10.71 -19.85 27.05
C ASN A 208 -10.00 -20.85 27.98
N GLY A 209 -8.99 -20.39 28.73
CA GLY A 209 -8.23 -21.19 29.68
C GLY A 209 -7.07 -22.02 29.09
N ASN A 210 -6.98 -22.15 27.77
CA ASN A 210 -5.90 -22.86 27.09
C ASN A 210 -4.81 -21.89 26.61
N PHE A 211 -3.58 -22.39 26.48
CA PHE A 211 -2.42 -21.64 26.01
C PHE A 211 -2.14 -21.98 24.54
N TYR A 212 -1.90 -20.96 23.72
CA TYR A 212 -1.67 -21.14 22.29
C TYR A 212 -0.43 -20.41 21.80
N ILE A 213 0.44 -21.09 21.08
CA ILE A 213 1.56 -20.48 20.36
C ILE A 213 1.27 -20.59 18.86
N PHE A 214 1.14 -19.43 18.21
CA PHE A 214 0.90 -19.31 16.79
C PHE A 214 2.23 -19.09 16.07
N VAL A 215 2.54 -19.93 15.08
CA VAL A 215 3.84 -19.93 14.39
C VAL A 215 3.67 -20.10 12.89
N THR A 216 4.50 -19.37 12.14
CA THR A 216 4.53 -19.46 10.69
C THR A 216 5.44 -20.59 10.23
N ARG A 217 5.09 -21.20 9.09
CA ARG A 217 6.00 -21.97 8.22
C ARG A 217 6.31 -21.08 7.02
N PRO A 218 7.37 -20.26 7.05
CA PRO A 218 7.58 -19.27 6.00
C PRO A 218 7.87 -19.91 4.64
N PRO A 219 7.43 -19.29 3.53
CA PRO A 219 6.50 -18.14 3.45
C PRO A 219 5.06 -18.57 3.08
N ASN A 220 4.61 -19.78 3.48
CA ASN A 220 3.42 -20.40 2.89
C ASN A 220 2.53 -21.22 3.85
N GLY A 221 2.78 -21.20 5.15
CA GLY A 221 1.95 -21.93 6.10
C GLY A 221 1.84 -21.23 7.44
N GLN A 222 0.79 -21.58 8.17
CA GLN A 222 0.54 -21.11 9.52
C GLN A 222 0.02 -22.26 10.36
N TYR A 223 0.58 -22.41 11.55
CA TYR A 223 0.26 -23.47 12.50
C TYR A 223 -0.04 -22.88 13.87
N ILE A 224 -0.83 -23.61 14.64
CA ILE A 224 -1.15 -23.25 16.02
C ILE A 224 -0.89 -24.44 16.93
N TRP A 225 -0.25 -24.17 18.06
CA TRP A 225 0.11 -25.18 19.04
C TRP A 225 -0.65 -24.87 20.30
N LYS A 226 -1.35 -25.84 20.89
CA LYS A 226 -2.25 -25.68 22.02
C LYS A 226 -1.80 -26.51 23.22
N SER A 227 -1.76 -25.91 24.41
CA SER A 227 -1.62 -26.62 25.68
C SER A 227 -2.84 -26.37 26.58
N THR A 228 -3.30 -27.44 27.22
CA THR A 228 -4.34 -27.41 28.26
C THR A 228 -3.74 -27.49 29.67
N SER A 229 -2.42 -27.68 29.79
CA SER A 229 -1.74 -27.93 31.07
C SER A 229 -1.01 -26.69 31.62
N GLY A 230 -0.75 -25.69 30.77
CA GLY A 230 -0.13 -24.44 31.18
C GLY A 230 0.72 -23.81 30.08
N PRO A 231 1.37 -22.67 30.37
CA PRO A 231 2.20 -21.96 29.38
C PRO A 231 3.45 -22.74 28.98
N LEU A 232 3.86 -23.72 29.78
CA LEU A 232 5.04 -24.56 29.57
C LEU A 232 4.72 -25.92 28.92
N GLY A 233 3.46 -26.12 28.51
CA GLY A 233 3.07 -27.32 27.79
C GLY A 233 2.67 -28.51 28.69
N PRO A 234 2.63 -29.73 28.10
CA PRO A 234 2.95 -30.04 26.70
C PRO A 234 1.96 -29.41 25.73
N TYR A 235 2.35 -29.30 24.46
CA TYR A 235 1.52 -28.73 23.40
C TYR A 235 1.25 -29.75 22.29
N GLU A 236 0.06 -29.68 21.72
CA GLU A 236 -0.34 -30.34 20.48
C GLU A 236 -0.35 -29.33 19.34
N MET A 237 -0.15 -29.75 18.09
CA MET A 237 -0.11 -28.86 16.92
C MET A 237 -1.27 -29.12 15.96
N ARG A 238 -1.76 -28.07 15.32
CA ARG A 238 -2.67 -28.14 14.17
C ARG A 238 -2.27 -27.14 13.08
N GLU A 239 -2.43 -27.54 11.83
CA GLU A 239 -2.33 -26.66 10.67
C GLU A 239 -3.54 -25.73 10.59
N VAL A 240 -3.31 -24.43 10.38
CA VAL A 240 -4.35 -23.43 10.15
C VAL A 240 -4.48 -23.12 8.67
N LEU A 241 -3.36 -23.00 7.96
CA LEU A 241 -3.31 -22.96 6.50
C LEU A 241 -1.96 -23.48 5.99
N LEU A 242 -1.97 -24.03 4.78
CA LEU A 242 -0.76 -24.36 4.02
C LEU A 242 -1.04 -24.20 2.53
N ASN A 243 -0.18 -23.45 1.84
CA ASN A 243 -0.30 -23.16 0.40
C ASN A 243 -1.67 -22.58 -0.02
N LEU A 244 -2.34 -21.85 0.89
CA LEU A 244 -3.64 -21.25 0.61
C LEU A 244 -3.47 -20.04 -0.33
N PRO A 245 -4.09 -20.02 -1.52
CA PRO A 245 -3.98 -18.88 -2.43
C PRO A 245 -4.42 -17.58 -1.77
N GLY A 246 -3.61 -16.53 -1.96
CA GLY A 246 -3.83 -15.21 -1.38
C GLY A 246 -4.77 -14.31 -2.20
N PRO A 247 -5.26 -13.20 -1.61
CA PRO A 247 -6.19 -12.27 -2.24
C PRO A 247 -5.54 -11.25 -3.20
N ILE A 248 -4.21 -11.30 -3.38
CA ILE A 248 -3.47 -10.33 -4.22
C ILE A 248 -2.83 -11.08 -5.40
N PRO A 249 -3.24 -10.80 -6.65
CA PRO A 249 -2.60 -11.38 -7.82
C PRO A 249 -1.09 -11.12 -7.85
N GLY A 250 -0.31 -12.18 -8.06
CA GLY A 250 1.17 -12.14 -8.05
C GLY A 250 1.81 -12.01 -6.66
N GLY A 251 1.00 -11.84 -5.61
CA GLY A 251 1.47 -11.85 -4.22
C GLY A 251 1.72 -13.26 -3.71
N GLY A 252 2.45 -13.36 -2.60
CA GLY A 252 2.66 -14.61 -1.88
C GLY A 252 1.42 -15.12 -1.15
N ILE A 253 1.64 -16.11 -0.29
CA ILE A 253 0.59 -16.73 0.53
C ILE A 253 0.49 -15.97 1.86
N PRO A 254 -0.71 -15.65 2.36
CA PRO A 254 -0.87 -15.10 3.70
C PRO A 254 -0.27 -16.03 4.76
N HIS A 255 0.62 -15.50 5.61
CA HIS A 255 1.24 -16.25 6.71
C HIS A 255 1.67 -15.29 7.83
N GLN A 256 2.15 -15.86 8.95
CA GLN A 256 2.59 -15.13 10.15
C GLN A 256 1.50 -14.17 10.67
N GLY A 257 1.79 -13.29 11.62
CA GLY A 257 0.82 -12.34 12.14
C GLY A 257 0.00 -12.89 13.32
N SER A 258 -1.24 -12.44 13.51
CA SER A 258 -1.93 -12.53 14.79
C SER A 258 -3.41 -12.88 14.72
N LEU A 259 -3.87 -13.57 15.76
CA LEU A 259 -5.28 -13.78 16.06
C LEU A 259 -5.76 -12.65 16.99
N VAL A 260 -6.95 -12.13 16.72
CA VAL A 260 -7.57 -11.08 17.53
C VAL A 260 -9.09 -11.25 17.55
N ASP A 261 -9.69 -10.97 18.69
CA ASP A 261 -11.14 -11.04 18.89
C ASP A 261 -11.81 -9.67 18.75
N THR A 262 -13.13 -9.67 18.55
CA THR A 262 -13.97 -8.48 18.61
C THR A 262 -14.68 -8.39 19.96
N PRO A 263 -15.19 -7.20 20.36
CA PRO A 263 -16.07 -7.08 21.52
C PRO A 263 -17.30 -7.99 21.48
N ASN A 264 -17.70 -8.45 20.29
CA ASN A 264 -18.83 -9.38 20.09
C ASN A 264 -18.43 -10.86 20.26
N GLY A 265 -17.14 -11.16 20.42
CA GLY A 265 -16.60 -12.51 20.55
C GLY A 265 -16.23 -13.19 19.22
N ASP A 266 -16.38 -12.49 18.09
CA ASP A 266 -15.92 -12.99 16.79
C ASP A 266 -14.39 -12.93 16.71
N TRP A 267 -13.77 -13.86 15.98
CA TRP A 267 -12.31 -13.91 15.83
C TRP A 267 -11.86 -13.66 14.40
N TYR A 268 -10.68 -13.07 14.29
CA TYR A 268 -10.04 -12.76 13.03
C TYR A 268 -8.57 -13.13 13.06
N TYR A 269 -8.05 -13.55 11.92
CA TYR A 269 -6.64 -13.74 11.66
C TYR A 269 -6.17 -12.61 10.73
N MET A 270 -5.24 -11.78 11.22
CA MET A 270 -4.48 -10.85 10.41
C MET A 270 -3.10 -11.47 10.12
N GLY A 271 -2.88 -11.91 8.88
CA GLY A 271 -1.57 -12.30 8.37
C GLY A 271 -0.95 -11.20 7.51
N PHE A 272 0.21 -11.44 6.92
CA PHE A 272 0.71 -10.60 5.83
C PHE A 272 1.03 -11.41 4.57
N ILE A 273 1.08 -10.71 3.44
CA ILE A 273 1.37 -11.25 2.12
C ILE A 273 2.69 -10.66 1.64
N ASP A 274 3.60 -11.50 1.16
CA ASP A 274 4.80 -11.06 0.44
C ASP A 274 4.40 -10.45 -0.91
N ALA A 275 4.33 -9.12 -0.98
CA ALA A 275 3.83 -8.33 -2.11
C ALA A 275 4.95 -7.48 -2.73
N TYR A 276 6.13 -8.09 -2.97
CA TYR A 276 7.29 -7.39 -3.52
C TYR A 276 7.08 -6.95 -4.98
N PRO A 277 7.53 -5.73 -5.36
CA PRO A 277 8.52 -4.90 -4.67
C PRO A 277 7.96 -3.99 -3.56
N GLY A 278 6.63 -3.98 -3.34
CA GLY A 278 5.97 -3.14 -2.33
C GLY A 278 6.28 -3.47 -0.88
N GLY A 279 6.73 -4.70 -0.61
CA GLY A 279 7.01 -5.20 0.73
C GLY A 279 5.96 -6.19 1.19
N ARG A 280 5.73 -6.28 2.50
CA ARG A 280 4.82 -7.25 3.12
C ARG A 280 3.56 -6.54 3.59
N VAL A 281 2.37 -6.96 3.15
CA VAL A 281 1.12 -6.22 3.37
C VAL A 281 0.10 -7.02 4.18
N PRO A 282 -0.58 -6.44 5.19
CA PRO A 282 -1.52 -7.16 6.03
C PRO A 282 -2.80 -7.55 5.28
N ALA A 283 -3.28 -8.76 5.54
CA ALA A 283 -4.55 -9.28 5.07
C ALA A 283 -5.34 -9.88 6.25
N LEU A 284 -6.65 -9.69 6.24
CA LEU A 284 -7.56 -10.08 7.32
C LEU A 284 -8.57 -11.13 6.82
N ALA A 285 -8.81 -12.16 7.62
CA ALA A 285 -9.85 -13.16 7.39
C ALA A 285 -10.54 -13.55 8.70
N PRO A 286 -11.85 -13.88 8.69
CA PRO A 286 -12.54 -14.40 9.86
C PRO A 286 -12.03 -15.79 10.27
N VAL A 287 -12.11 -16.07 11.56
CA VAL A 287 -11.77 -17.35 12.18
C VAL A 287 -12.93 -17.82 13.05
N THR A 288 -13.26 -19.09 12.96
CA THR A 288 -14.17 -19.77 13.90
C THR A 288 -13.38 -20.69 14.81
N TRP A 289 -13.95 -21.05 15.96
CA TRP A 289 -13.34 -22.02 16.86
C TRP A 289 -14.20 -23.27 16.94
N ASP A 290 -13.58 -24.44 16.78
CA ASP A 290 -14.27 -25.72 16.95
C ASP A 290 -14.53 -26.03 18.44
N ALA A 291 -15.33 -27.07 18.71
CA ALA A 291 -15.67 -27.47 20.07
C ALA A 291 -14.46 -27.96 20.89
N ALA A 292 -13.37 -28.34 20.24
CA ALA A 292 -12.11 -28.72 20.89
C ALA A 292 -11.19 -27.51 21.14
N GLY A 293 -11.62 -26.30 20.77
CA GLY A 293 -10.85 -25.07 20.94
C GLY A 293 -9.71 -24.94 19.95
N TRP A 294 -9.90 -25.33 18.68
CA TRP A 294 -8.97 -25.02 17.59
C TRP A 294 -9.55 -23.98 16.63
N PRO A 295 -8.73 -23.03 16.13
CA PRO A 295 -9.19 -22.07 15.15
C PRO A 295 -9.26 -22.69 13.75
N GLU A 296 -10.26 -22.25 12.99
CA GLU A 296 -10.48 -22.62 11.59
C GLU A 296 -10.67 -21.34 10.77
N LEU A 297 -9.78 -21.14 9.79
CA LEU A 297 -9.82 -19.98 8.89
C LEU A 297 -11.02 -20.08 7.94
N GLN A 298 -11.79 -19.01 7.82
CA GLN A 298 -12.90 -18.93 6.88
C GLN A 298 -12.41 -18.53 5.49
N THR A 299 -12.56 -19.42 4.51
CA THR A 299 -12.15 -19.18 3.12
C THR A 299 -13.31 -18.72 2.25
N VAL A 300 -12.98 -18.11 1.10
CA VAL A 300 -13.93 -17.82 0.02
C VAL A 300 -13.48 -18.62 -1.20
N ASP A 301 -14.31 -19.55 -1.65
CA ASP A 301 -14.01 -20.43 -2.79
C ASP A 301 -12.65 -21.16 -2.67
N GLY A 302 -12.30 -21.59 -1.45
CA GLY A 302 -11.04 -22.28 -1.16
C GLY A 302 -9.80 -21.40 -1.15
N THR A 303 -9.97 -20.08 -1.13
CA THR A 303 -8.87 -19.09 -1.09
C THR A 303 -9.01 -18.16 0.12
N TRP A 304 -7.93 -17.45 0.45
CA TRP A 304 -8.06 -16.27 1.32
C TRP A 304 -8.82 -15.19 0.55
N GLY A 305 -10.01 -14.84 1.02
CA GLY A 305 -10.95 -14.01 0.29
C GLY A 305 -10.42 -12.62 -0.03
N GLU A 306 -10.64 -12.18 -1.27
CA GLU A 306 -10.41 -10.79 -1.69
C GLU A 306 -11.27 -9.81 -0.90
N THR A 307 -12.48 -10.23 -0.51
CA THR A 307 -13.37 -9.46 0.35
C THR A 307 -13.98 -10.33 1.43
N TYR A 308 -14.24 -9.73 2.58
CA TYR A 308 -15.02 -10.31 3.68
C TYR A 308 -16.00 -9.28 4.22
N PRO A 309 -17.05 -9.70 4.96
CA PRO A 309 -17.85 -8.77 5.74
C PRO A 309 -17.00 -8.00 6.75
N TYR A 310 -17.34 -6.74 7.00
CA TYR A 310 -16.69 -5.94 8.02
C TYR A 310 -16.76 -6.61 9.41
N PRO A 311 -15.65 -6.63 10.18
CA PRO A 311 -15.64 -7.17 11.55
C PRO A 311 -16.56 -6.44 12.51
N LEU A 312 -16.62 -5.12 12.36
CA LEU A 312 -17.39 -4.18 13.14
C LEU A 312 -17.93 -3.09 12.20
N PRO A 313 -18.94 -2.29 12.61
CA PRO A 313 -19.38 -1.15 11.80
C PRO A 313 -18.20 -0.32 11.31
N PRO A 314 -18.11 -0.01 10.00
CA PRO A 314 -16.97 0.71 9.45
C PRO A 314 -16.71 2.02 10.19
N HIS A 315 -15.45 2.22 10.56
CA HIS A 315 -15.01 3.40 11.29
C HIS A 315 -13.90 4.11 10.51
N PRO A 316 -14.25 5.00 9.56
CA PRO A 316 -13.27 5.73 8.77
C PRO A 316 -12.28 6.51 9.65
N LEU A 317 -11.01 6.43 9.30
CA LEU A 317 -9.91 7.20 9.92
C LEU A 317 -9.27 8.12 8.89
N PRO A 318 -8.46 9.12 9.32
CA PRO A 318 -7.70 9.93 8.39
C PRO A 318 -6.86 9.07 7.43
N PRO A 319 -6.79 9.41 6.13
CA PRO A 319 -6.08 8.60 5.17
C PRO A 319 -4.56 8.57 5.46
N MET A 320 -3.92 7.42 5.23
CA MET A 320 -2.45 7.30 5.29
C MET A 320 -1.72 8.01 4.14
N THR A 321 -2.48 8.49 3.15
CA THR A 321 -2.03 9.27 2.00
C THR A 321 -2.49 10.72 2.14
N GLY A 322 -1.88 11.60 1.36
CA GLY A 322 -2.16 13.03 1.38
C GLY A 322 -0.88 13.83 1.44
N ALA A 323 -1.04 15.10 1.78
CA ALA A 323 0.06 16.03 1.88
C ALA A 323 0.44 16.33 3.32
N ASP A 324 1.74 16.50 3.52
CA ASP A 324 2.34 16.91 4.76
C ASP A 324 3.20 18.14 4.49
N THR A 325 2.83 19.26 5.12
CA THR A 325 3.57 20.53 5.11
C THR A 325 4.48 20.67 6.32
N PHE A 326 4.64 19.59 7.10
CA PHE A 326 5.44 19.50 8.31
C PHE A 326 5.05 20.57 9.33
N GLU A 327 3.74 20.65 9.61
CA GLU A 327 3.17 21.61 10.56
C GLU A 327 3.70 21.37 11.98
N GLY A 328 3.85 22.46 12.74
CA GLY A 328 4.37 22.40 14.10
C GLY A 328 5.88 22.18 14.16
N THR A 329 6.34 21.42 15.15
CA THR A 329 7.76 21.28 15.52
C THR A 329 8.29 19.85 15.54
N ALA A 330 7.47 18.88 15.12
CA ALA A 330 7.84 17.47 15.10
C ALA A 330 7.30 16.80 13.83
N LEU A 331 7.96 15.72 13.40
CA LEU A 331 7.47 14.89 12.32
C LEU A 331 6.24 14.11 12.79
N ALA A 332 5.25 13.96 11.92
CA ALA A 332 4.13 13.06 12.15
C ALA A 332 4.62 11.60 12.31
N PRO A 333 3.89 10.73 13.03
CA PRO A 333 4.35 9.37 13.38
C PRO A 333 4.56 8.43 12.19
N HIS A 334 4.22 8.87 11.00
CA HIS A 334 4.28 8.09 9.78
C HIS A 334 5.64 8.25 9.07
N TRP A 335 6.50 9.13 9.57
CA TRP A 335 7.84 9.36 9.06
C TRP A 335 8.88 8.51 9.79
N GLU A 336 9.77 7.89 9.02
CA GLU A 336 10.90 7.12 9.57
C GLU A 336 12.17 7.47 8.80
N TRP A 337 13.25 7.76 9.50
CA TRP A 337 14.59 7.94 8.97
C TRP A 337 15.21 6.59 8.60
N ASN A 338 16.00 6.57 7.53
CA ASN A 338 16.93 5.48 7.26
C ASN A 338 18.09 5.60 8.26
N HIS A 339 18.14 4.71 9.25
CA HIS A 339 18.98 4.81 10.45
C HIS A 339 18.60 6.00 11.36
N ASN A 340 19.20 6.11 12.55
CA ASN A 340 18.95 7.24 13.45
C ASN A 340 19.41 8.56 12.79
N PRO A 341 18.61 9.64 12.91
CA PRO A 341 19.01 10.94 12.41
C PRO A 341 20.07 11.59 13.31
N ASP A 342 20.88 12.45 12.72
CA ASP A 342 21.53 13.55 13.42
C ASP A 342 20.49 14.64 13.73
N THR A 343 20.08 14.71 14.99
CA THR A 343 19.06 15.66 15.47
C THR A 343 19.50 17.11 15.41
N GLY A 344 20.80 17.40 15.32
CA GLY A 344 21.34 18.75 15.10
C GLY A 344 21.26 19.20 13.63
N ALA A 345 21.09 18.26 12.70
CA ALA A 345 21.11 18.52 11.27
C ALA A 345 19.71 18.52 10.61
N PHE A 346 18.62 18.52 11.37
CA PHE A 346 17.28 18.82 10.84
C PHE A 346 16.46 19.72 11.76
N THR A 347 15.42 20.34 11.22
CA THR A 347 14.46 21.13 12.03
C THR A 347 13.09 21.07 11.38
N VAL A 348 12.05 20.76 12.15
CA VAL A 348 10.65 20.90 11.72
C VAL A 348 10.10 22.22 12.25
N LYS A 349 9.60 23.05 11.33
CA LYS A 349 8.97 24.34 11.65
C LYS A 349 8.10 24.76 10.47
N ASN A 350 6.87 24.23 10.39
CA ASN A 350 5.93 24.43 9.27
C ASN A 350 6.61 24.20 7.91
N GLY A 351 7.35 23.11 7.83
CA GLY A 351 8.31 22.73 6.79
C GLY A 351 9.54 22.10 7.43
N LEU A 352 10.22 21.21 6.70
CA LEU A 352 11.38 20.47 7.18
C LEU A 352 12.66 21.03 6.57
N THR A 353 13.57 21.55 7.40
CA THR A 353 14.92 21.93 6.96
C THR A 353 15.88 20.77 7.20
N LEU A 354 16.55 20.32 6.14
CA LEU A 354 17.62 19.32 6.19
C LEU A 354 18.96 20.00 5.92
N ARG A 355 19.86 19.97 6.90
CA ARG A 355 21.26 20.38 6.74
C ARG A 355 22.07 19.17 6.33
N THR A 356 23.15 19.37 5.58
CA THR A 356 24.05 18.26 5.26
C THR A 356 24.64 17.70 6.55
N ALA A 357 24.38 16.41 6.80
CA ALA A 357 24.80 15.68 8.00
C ALA A 357 25.99 14.75 7.75
N THR A 358 26.34 14.55 6.47
CA THR A 358 27.39 13.63 6.04
C THR A 358 28.10 14.17 4.81
N VAL A 359 29.43 14.03 4.78
CA VAL A 359 30.24 14.23 3.57
C VAL A 359 30.48 12.87 2.91
N THR A 360 29.82 12.59 1.80
CA THR A 360 29.85 11.31 1.08
C THR A 360 29.35 11.47 -0.36
N ASP A 361 29.76 10.58 -1.27
CA ASP A 361 29.13 10.40 -2.59
C ASP A 361 28.08 9.27 -2.59
N ASP A 362 27.97 8.54 -1.49
CA ASP A 362 27.12 7.37 -1.31
C ASP A 362 25.83 7.71 -0.54
N LEU A 363 24.68 7.66 -1.22
CA LEU A 363 23.37 7.88 -0.61
C LEU A 363 23.11 6.89 0.53
N TYR A 364 23.60 5.65 0.44
CA TYR A 364 23.39 4.66 1.50
C TYR A 364 24.17 4.98 2.79
N SER A 365 25.17 5.85 2.69
CA SER A 365 25.94 6.35 3.83
C SER A 365 25.44 7.71 4.33
N ALA A 366 24.46 8.33 3.66
CA ALA A 366 23.96 9.66 4.02
C ALA A 366 22.95 9.62 5.18
N ARG A 367 23.35 10.17 6.33
CA ARG A 367 22.43 10.40 7.46
C ARG A 367 21.33 11.39 7.08
N ASN A 368 20.26 11.38 7.86
CA ASN A 368 19.09 12.25 7.67
C ASN A 368 18.38 12.06 6.31
N THR A 369 18.37 10.83 5.82
CA THR A 369 17.48 10.41 4.73
C THR A 369 16.13 10.04 5.32
N LEU A 370 15.12 10.89 5.11
CA LEU A 370 13.77 10.74 5.65
C LEU A 370 12.91 9.92 4.70
N THR A 371 12.21 8.90 5.20
CA THR A 371 11.48 7.95 4.34
C THR A 371 10.00 7.86 4.65
N ARG A 372 9.23 7.49 3.62
CA ARG A 372 7.81 7.17 3.69
C ARG A 372 7.54 5.87 2.95
N ARG A 373 6.71 5.00 3.52
CA ARG A 373 6.18 3.80 2.85
C ARG A 373 5.42 4.20 1.57
N ILE A 374 5.49 3.35 0.56
CA ILE A 374 4.76 3.53 -0.69
C ILE A 374 3.35 2.98 -0.52
N GLN A 375 2.36 3.71 -1.02
CA GLN A 375 0.98 3.23 -1.10
C GLN A 375 0.82 2.37 -2.36
N GLY A 376 0.41 1.12 -2.20
CA GLY A 376 0.10 0.24 -3.33
C GLY A 376 -1.34 0.41 -3.86
N PRO A 377 -1.65 -0.19 -5.03
CA PRO A 377 -0.71 -0.87 -5.92
C PRO A 377 0.24 0.10 -6.63
N ALA A 378 -0.17 1.35 -6.83
CA ALA A 378 0.66 2.38 -7.42
C ALA A 378 0.46 3.73 -6.72
N SER A 379 1.51 4.52 -6.58
CA SER A 379 1.42 5.87 -6.01
C SER A 379 2.50 6.80 -6.52
N THR A 380 2.28 8.09 -6.26
CA THR A 380 3.26 9.15 -6.48
C THR A 380 3.67 9.78 -5.16
N ALA A 381 4.95 10.10 -5.01
CA ALA A 381 5.43 11.09 -4.07
C ALA A 381 5.83 12.35 -4.82
N THR A 382 5.33 13.51 -4.38
CA THR A 382 5.77 14.83 -4.88
C THR A 382 6.34 15.64 -3.73
N VAL A 383 7.56 16.15 -3.89
CA VAL A 383 8.27 16.97 -2.92
C VAL A 383 8.42 18.38 -3.46
N VAL A 384 8.08 19.38 -2.65
CA VAL A 384 8.41 20.78 -2.93
C VAL A 384 9.66 21.14 -2.15
N LEU A 385 10.74 21.44 -2.87
CA LEU A 385 12.08 21.64 -2.32
C LEU A 385 12.56 23.05 -2.64
N ASP A 386 12.93 23.81 -1.61
CA ASP A 386 13.74 25.03 -1.75
C ASP A 386 15.21 24.69 -1.53
N CYS A 387 15.99 24.88 -2.59
CA CYS A 387 17.40 24.59 -2.74
C CYS A 387 18.28 25.84 -2.59
N SER A 388 17.72 26.98 -2.19
CA SER A 388 18.45 28.26 -2.06
C SER A 388 19.64 28.20 -1.11
N GLY A 389 19.55 27.32 -0.09
CA GLY A 389 20.57 27.15 0.94
C GLY A 389 21.66 26.13 0.62
N MET A 390 21.68 25.55 -0.58
CA MET A 390 22.69 24.54 -0.94
C MET A 390 24.09 25.15 -1.03
N ALA A 391 25.08 24.43 -0.52
CA ALA A 391 26.50 24.73 -0.67
C ALA A 391 27.13 23.95 -1.85
N ASP A 392 28.34 24.33 -2.23
CA ASP A 392 29.07 23.61 -3.27
C ASP A 392 29.43 22.19 -2.81
N GLY A 393 29.07 21.19 -3.62
CA GLY A 393 29.14 19.77 -3.28
C GLY A 393 27.83 19.18 -2.77
N ASP A 394 26.78 19.96 -2.50
CA ASP A 394 25.53 19.39 -1.99
C ASP A 394 24.77 18.58 -3.05
N ARG A 395 24.13 17.50 -2.60
CA ARG A 395 23.15 16.69 -3.33
C ARG A 395 21.90 16.53 -2.47
N ALA A 396 20.75 16.92 -3.00
CA ALA A 396 19.47 16.78 -2.31
C ALA A 396 18.37 16.36 -3.28
N GLY A 397 17.40 15.57 -2.83
CA GLY A 397 16.37 15.08 -3.74
C GLY A 397 15.38 14.09 -3.16
N LEU A 398 14.69 13.41 -4.07
CA LEU A 398 13.71 12.35 -3.83
C LEU A 398 14.21 11.06 -4.46
N ALA A 399 14.35 10.01 -3.63
CA ALA A 399 14.81 8.70 -4.02
C ALA A 399 13.68 7.66 -3.95
N MET A 400 13.78 6.66 -4.83
CA MET A 400 13.24 5.33 -4.60
C MET A 400 14.32 4.53 -3.87
N LEU A 401 14.18 4.38 -2.56
CA LEU A 401 15.20 3.82 -1.68
C LEU A 401 14.93 2.35 -1.38
N ARG A 402 15.91 1.50 -1.69
CA ARG A 402 16.06 0.09 -1.27
C ARG A 402 17.52 -0.36 -1.46
N ASP A 403 17.82 -1.66 -1.49
CA ASP A 403 19.14 -2.20 -1.83
C ASP A 403 19.56 -1.93 -3.29
N SER A 404 18.59 -1.72 -4.18
CA SER A 404 18.76 -1.11 -5.50
C SER A 404 17.97 0.19 -5.52
N SER A 405 18.61 1.31 -5.84
CA SER A 405 18.00 2.63 -5.72
C SER A 405 18.26 3.51 -6.95
N ALA A 406 17.35 4.47 -7.13
CA ALA A 406 17.47 5.56 -8.08
C ALA A 406 16.88 6.83 -7.47
N TRP A 407 17.32 8.00 -7.93
CA TRP A 407 16.83 9.27 -7.37
C TRP A 407 16.83 10.40 -8.39
N ILE A 408 15.94 11.37 -8.15
CA ILE A 408 15.91 12.66 -8.84
C ILE A 408 16.18 13.78 -7.84
N GLY A 409 16.96 14.78 -8.23
CA GLY A 409 17.33 15.83 -7.29
C GLY A 409 18.08 16.97 -7.91
N VAL A 410 18.59 17.83 -7.02
CA VAL A 410 19.46 18.95 -7.36
C VAL A 410 20.85 18.63 -6.85
N THR A 411 21.84 18.87 -7.71
CA THR A 411 23.25 18.92 -7.33
C THR A 411 23.75 20.34 -7.45
N ARG A 412 24.64 20.76 -6.56
CA ARG A 412 25.31 22.07 -6.66
C ARG A 412 26.80 21.86 -6.79
N LEU A 413 27.36 22.21 -7.95
CA LEU A 413 28.77 22.02 -8.26
C LEU A 413 29.35 23.28 -8.91
N ASN A 414 30.48 23.75 -8.39
CA ASN A 414 31.19 24.95 -8.79
C ASN A 414 30.26 26.18 -8.88
N GLY A 415 29.36 26.31 -7.90
CA GLY A 415 28.37 27.40 -7.81
C GLY A 415 27.15 27.24 -8.72
N VAL A 416 27.07 26.18 -9.53
CA VAL A 416 25.95 25.91 -10.46
C VAL A 416 25.06 24.82 -9.89
N SER A 417 23.76 25.08 -9.79
CA SER A 417 22.76 24.07 -9.42
C SER A 417 22.15 23.43 -10.67
N ARG A 418 22.05 22.10 -10.71
CA ARG A 418 21.46 21.35 -11.83
C ARG A 418 20.48 20.30 -11.33
N LEU A 419 19.40 20.10 -12.08
CA LEU A 419 18.55 18.93 -11.93
C LEU A 419 19.24 17.72 -12.51
N VAL A 420 19.20 16.60 -11.80
CA VAL A 420 19.78 15.34 -12.23
C VAL A 420 18.86 14.18 -11.86
N MET A 421 18.97 13.08 -12.61
CA MET A 421 18.46 11.78 -12.24
C MET A 421 19.63 10.78 -12.23
N PHE A 422 19.78 10.05 -11.13
CA PHE A 422 20.77 9.00 -10.95
C PHE A 422 20.08 7.65 -10.85
N ASP A 423 20.74 6.64 -11.40
CA ASP A 423 20.33 5.23 -11.36
C ASP A 423 21.55 4.34 -11.08
N GLY A 424 21.32 3.08 -10.75
CA GLY A 424 22.35 2.06 -10.55
C GLY A 424 23.02 2.13 -9.19
N LEU A 425 22.37 2.70 -8.17
CA LEU A 425 22.84 2.60 -6.79
C LEU A 425 22.52 1.19 -6.29
N THR A 426 23.53 0.44 -5.87
CA THR A 426 23.34 -0.98 -5.48
C THR A 426 24.11 -1.34 -4.22
N MET A 427 23.57 -2.32 -3.50
CA MET A 427 24.27 -3.07 -2.46
C MET A 427 24.57 -4.50 -2.90
N ASP A 428 25.63 -5.08 -2.32
CA ASP A 428 25.93 -6.50 -2.40
C ASP A 428 25.10 -7.33 -1.38
N THR A 429 25.31 -8.64 -1.35
CA THR A 429 24.60 -9.57 -0.45
C THR A 429 24.98 -9.43 1.02
N SER A 430 26.02 -8.66 1.34
CA SER A 430 26.40 -8.29 2.71
C SER A 430 25.93 -6.87 3.06
N TRP A 431 25.08 -6.28 2.21
CA TRP A 431 24.53 -4.94 2.35
C TRP A 431 25.58 -3.82 2.32
N ASN A 432 26.74 -4.10 1.73
CA ASN A 432 27.73 -3.07 1.44
C ASN A 432 27.40 -2.41 0.11
N THR A 433 27.67 -1.11 0.01
CA THR A 433 27.51 -0.35 -1.23
C THR A 433 28.44 -0.93 -2.31
N SER A 434 27.85 -1.49 -3.36
CA SER A 434 28.58 -1.96 -4.55
C SER A 434 28.64 -0.91 -5.65
N SER A 435 27.71 0.04 -5.66
CA SER A 435 27.70 1.18 -6.59
C SER A 435 27.00 2.38 -5.94
N THR A 436 27.61 3.56 -6.07
CA THR A 436 27.02 4.86 -5.68
C THR A 436 26.14 5.47 -6.78
N GLY A 437 25.92 4.72 -7.87
CA GLY A 437 25.09 5.14 -9.00
C GLY A 437 25.82 6.04 -9.98
N THR A 438 25.15 6.29 -11.11
CA THR A 438 25.65 7.14 -12.18
C THR A 438 24.54 8.07 -12.65
N GLU A 439 24.93 9.27 -13.08
CA GLU A 439 23.99 10.22 -13.64
C GLU A 439 23.47 9.73 -14.99
N GLN A 440 22.15 9.59 -15.12
CA GLN A 440 21.49 9.14 -16.36
C GLN A 440 20.93 10.30 -17.18
N ALA A 441 20.55 11.39 -16.51
CA ALA A 441 20.02 12.57 -17.16
C ALA A 441 20.23 13.82 -16.31
N ARG A 442 20.28 14.97 -16.99
CA ARG A 442 20.34 16.29 -16.37
C ARG A 442 19.46 17.30 -17.09
N ALA A 443 19.05 18.34 -16.36
CA ALA A 443 18.38 19.52 -16.89
C ALA A 443 18.87 20.77 -16.14
N ASP A 444 18.78 21.92 -16.79
CA ASP A 444 19.12 23.19 -16.16
C ASP A 444 17.99 23.64 -15.21
N LEU A 445 18.39 24.16 -14.05
CA LEU A 445 17.48 24.92 -13.20
C LEU A 445 17.45 26.38 -13.69
N PRO A 446 16.26 27.00 -13.83
CA PRO A 446 16.18 28.41 -14.16
C PRO A 446 16.98 29.25 -13.17
N ALA A 447 17.74 30.23 -13.65
CA ALA A 447 18.58 31.09 -12.80
C ALA A 447 17.79 31.85 -11.72
N SER A 448 16.49 32.06 -11.91
CA SER A 448 15.57 32.69 -10.97
C SER A 448 14.91 31.72 -9.98
N GLY A 449 15.08 30.41 -10.14
CA GLY A 449 14.35 29.38 -9.40
C GLY A 449 15.24 28.59 -8.44
N SER A 450 15.09 28.82 -7.13
CA SER A 450 15.62 27.93 -6.09
C SER A 450 14.63 26.84 -5.67
N ARG A 451 13.37 26.96 -6.10
CA ARG A 451 12.26 26.09 -5.73
C ARG A 451 11.94 25.11 -6.85
N VAL A 452 11.82 23.83 -6.52
CA VAL A 452 11.53 22.77 -7.49
C VAL A 452 10.58 21.73 -6.91
N TRP A 453 9.71 21.20 -7.77
CA TRP A 453 8.87 20.05 -7.45
C TRP A 453 9.54 18.81 -8.03
N LEU A 454 9.83 17.83 -7.18
CA LEU A 454 10.39 16.54 -7.57
C LEU A 454 9.32 15.47 -7.37
N ARG A 455 9.08 14.62 -8.37
CA ARG A 455 8.09 13.57 -8.31
C ARG A 455 8.68 12.22 -8.70
N ALA A 456 8.35 11.20 -7.90
CA ALA A 456 8.54 9.81 -8.24
C ALA A 456 7.16 9.14 -8.30
N ALA A 457 6.85 8.42 -9.37
CA ALA A 457 5.70 7.54 -9.48
C ALA A 457 6.19 6.09 -9.49
N ALA A 458 5.52 5.19 -8.78
CA ALA A 458 5.92 3.78 -8.73
C ALA A 458 4.68 2.87 -8.77
N ASP A 459 4.75 1.83 -9.60
CA ASP A 459 3.86 0.67 -9.52
C ASP A 459 4.56 -0.41 -8.68
N ILE A 460 4.04 -0.66 -7.50
CA ILE A 460 4.53 -1.69 -6.58
C ILE A 460 3.61 -2.90 -6.50
N SER A 461 2.74 -3.10 -7.50
CA SER A 461 1.99 -4.34 -7.66
C SER A 461 2.96 -5.53 -7.65
N PRO A 462 2.60 -6.66 -7.06
CA PRO A 462 3.54 -7.77 -6.97
C PRO A 462 4.05 -8.27 -8.33
N GLY A 463 5.31 -8.69 -8.36
CA GLY A 463 5.92 -9.37 -9.51
C GLY A 463 7.07 -8.61 -10.19
N PRO A 464 7.67 -9.22 -11.22
CA PRO A 464 8.85 -8.70 -11.91
C PRO A 464 8.56 -7.50 -12.80
N GLY A 465 9.63 -6.75 -13.11
CA GLY A 465 9.60 -5.71 -14.15
C GLY A 465 8.85 -4.43 -13.76
N ARG A 466 8.52 -4.28 -12.48
CA ARG A 466 7.89 -3.09 -11.93
C ARG A 466 8.84 -1.90 -11.98
N GLN A 467 8.30 -0.73 -12.32
CA GLN A 467 9.12 0.44 -12.61
C GLN A 467 8.71 1.65 -11.78
N ALA A 468 9.71 2.47 -11.48
CA ALA A 468 9.52 3.81 -10.97
C ALA A 468 9.97 4.86 -11.99
N THR A 469 9.25 5.97 -11.99
CA THR A 469 9.38 7.06 -12.93
C THR A 469 9.58 8.38 -12.18
N PHE A 470 10.71 9.04 -12.43
CA PHE A 470 11.01 10.41 -11.98
C PHE A 470 10.62 11.55 -12.95
N SER A 471 10.09 12.63 -12.39
CA SER A 471 9.78 13.87 -13.11
C SER A 471 10.00 15.08 -12.22
N TYR A 472 10.16 16.25 -12.81
CA TYR A 472 10.29 17.51 -12.07
C TYR A 472 9.38 18.60 -12.64
N SER A 473 9.14 19.64 -11.86
CA SER A 473 8.42 20.84 -12.29
C SER A 473 9.06 22.08 -11.65
N THR A 474 9.09 23.19 -12.39
CA THR A 474 9.59 24.50 -11.92
C THR A 474 8.46 25.53 -11.73
N ASP A 475 7.25 25.22 -12.17
CA ASP A 475 6.03 26.03 -12.04
C ASP A 475 5.02 25.43 -11.04
N GLY A 476 5.26 24.20 -10.58
CA GLY A 476 4.37 23.42 -9.70
C GLY A 476 3.21 22.74 -10.41
N THR A 477 3.06 22.92 -11.73
CA THR A 477 1.93 22.42 -12.52
C THR A 477 2.34 21.49 -13.65
N THR A 478 3.40 21.82 -14.38
CA THR A 478 3.87 21.09 -15.55
C THR A 478 5.04 20.20 -15.17
N PHE A 479 4.83 18.88 -15.21
CA PHE A 479 5.87 17.90 -14.87
C PHE A 479 6.56 17.37 -16.13
N THR A 480 7.89 17.47 -16.14
CA THR A 480 8.76 16.97 -17.21
C THR A 480 9.48 15.72 -16.73
N ARG A 481 9.41 14.65 -17.54
CA ARG A 481 10.16 13.42 -17.35
C ARG A 481 11.67 13.71 -17.33
N LEU A 482 12.41 13.13 -16.38
CA LEU A 482 13.88 13.19 -16.37
C LEU A 482 14.47 11.81 -16.18
N GLY A 483 15.22 11.34 -17.18
CA GLY A 483 15.89 10.05 -17.17
C GLY A 483 15.00 8.84 -17.55
N PRO A 484 15.63 7.66 -17.70
CA PRO A 484 14.94 6.41 -18.01
C PRO A 484 14.05 5.95 -16.84
N ALA A 485 13.18 4.97 -17.09
CA ALA A 485 12.46 4.28 -16.02
C ALA A 485 13.43 3.42 -15.21
N PHE A 486 13.30 3.45 -13.88
CA PHE A 486 14.08 2.62 -12.96
C PHE A 486 13.32 1.33 -12.70
N THR A 487 13.92 0.18 -13.01
CA THR A 487 13.32 -1.13 -12.72
C THR A 487 13.61 -1.51 -11.26
N MET A 488 12.54 -1.62 -10.47
CA MET A 488 12.61 -2.06 -9.07
C MET A 488 12.84 -3.57 -9.00
N ASN A 489 13.71 -4.00 -8.10
CA ASN A 489 13.93 -5.43 -7.82
C ASN A 489 12.82 -6.00 -6.90
N GLU A 490 12.38 -7.23 -7.12
CA GLU A 490 11.41 -7.89 -6.22
C GLU A 490 12.01 -8.87 -5.20
N ARG A 491 13.36 -8.91 -5.06
CA ARG A 491 14.03 -9.88 -4.20
C ARG A 491 13.63 -9.69 -2.72
N PRO A 492 13.24 -10.75 -1.98
CA PRO A 492 12.77 -10.62 -0.60
C PRO A 492 13.89 -10.43 0.44
N HIS A 493 15.15 -10.65 0.07
CA HIS A 493 16.29 -10.70 1.01
C HIS A 493 16.56 -9.39 1.77
N PHE A 494 16.14 -8.24 1.23
CA PHE A 494 16.22 -6.96 1.95
C PHE A 494 15.07 -6.77 2.96
N PHE A 495 14.09 -7.67 2.98
CA PHE A 495 12.83 -7.69 3.75
C PHE A 495 11.89 -6.51 3.54
N MET A 496 12.38 -5.28 3.62
CA MET A 496 11.56 -4.09 3.46
C MET A 496 11.23 -3.86 1.99
N GLY A 497 10.03 -3.33 1.76
CA GLY A 497 9.61 -2.81 0.47
C GLY A 497 10.36 -1.54 0.09
N TYR A 498 10.18 -1.10 -1.15
CA TYR A 498 10.66 0.22 -1.57
C TYR A 498 10.01 1.34 -0.76
N ARG A 499 10.77 2.42 -0.55
CA ARG A 499 10.29 3.65 0.08
C ARG A 499 10.57 4.88 -0.78
N PHE A 500 9.69 5.87 -0.70
CA PHE A 500 10.03 7.22 -1.12
C PHE A 500 10.91 7.85 -0.05
N ALA A 501 12.04 8.46 -0.43
CA ALA A 501 12.98 9.02 0.52
C ALA A 501 13.46 10.42 0.13
N VAL A 502 13.41 11.37 1.06
CA VAL A 502 13.93 12.73 0.90
C VAL A 502 15.28 12.83 1.60
N PHE A 503 16.30 13.33 0.92
CA PHE A 503 17.67 13.37 1.45
C PHE A 503 18.37 14.70 1.19
N ASN A 504 19.42 14.97 1.96
CA ASN A 504 20.40 16.02 1.70
C ASN A 504 21.78 15.61 2.27
N HIS A 505 22.81 15.54 1.44
CA HIS A 505 24.20 15.30 1.86
C HIS A 505 25.18 16.15 1.05
N ALA A 506 26.42 16.28 1.54
CA ALA A 506 27.49 16.98 0.85
C ALA A 506 28.49 15.99 0.27
N THR A 507 29.15 16.32 -0.84
CA THR A 507 30.28 15.56 -1.37
C THR A 507 31.63 16.25 -1.08
N LYS A 508 31.60 17.54 -0.71
CA LYS A 508 32.80 18.35 -0.44
C LYS A 508 32.94 18.68 1.04
N ALA A 509 31.99 19.44 1.59
CA ALA A 509 32.03 19.90 2.99
C ALA A 509 30.62 20.13 3.52
N LEU A 510 30.44 19.99 4.83
CA LEU A 510 29.17 20.32 5.49
C LEU A 510 28.91 21.84 5.45
N GLY A 511 27.65 22.23 5.58
CA GLY A 511 27.25 23.63 5.80
C GLY A 511 26.06 24.07 4.97
N GLY A 512 25.78 23.38 3.87
CA GLY A 512 24.60 23.63 3.06
C GLY A 512 23.33 22.98 3.61
N LYS A 513 22.17 23.42 3.09
CA LYS A 513 20.85 22.99 3.54
C LYS A 513 19.79 23.12 2.45
N VAL A 514 18.72 22.34 2.59
CA VAL A 514 17.49 22.48 1.81
C VAL A 514 16.28 22.59 2.73
N ARG A 515 15.19 23.18 2.22
CA ARG A 515 13.90 23.18 2.90
C ARG A 515 12.88 22.39 2.09
N VAL A 516 12.36 21.32 2.69
CA VAL A 516 11.22 20.57 2.21
C VAL A 516 9.96 21.29 2.70
N GLU A 517 9.24 21.93 1.80
CA GLU A 517 8.04 22.70 2.14
C GLU A 517 6.79 21.83 2.20
N ARG A 518 6.76 20.78 1.38
CA ARG A 518 5.63 19.85 1.28
C ARG A 518 6.12 18.52 0.74
N PHE A 519 5.61 17.44 1.31
CA PHE A 519 5.64 16.11 0.71
C PHE A 519 4.20 15.68 0.48
N GLU A 520 3.91 15.09 -0.67
CA GLU A 520 2.56 14.61 -0.98
C GLU A 520 2.62 13.19 -1.54
N LEU A 521 2.04 12.25 -0.79
CA LEU A 521 1.79 10.88 -1.22
C LEU A 521 0.39 10.80 -1.80
N ARG A 522 0.25 10.48 -3.09
CA ARG A 522 -1.06 10.20 -3.70
C ARG A 522 -1.08 8.79 -4.21
N ALA A 523 -2.07 8.00 -3.79
CA ALA A 523 -2.41 6.79 -4.49
C ALA A 523 -2.69 7.15 -5.97
N CYS A 524 -2.02 6.47 -6.88
CA CYS A 524 -2.50 6.44 -8.25
C CYS A 524 -3.81 5.64 -8.17
N PRO A 525 -4.88 6.08 -8.85
CA PRO A 525 -5.92 5.13 -9.21
C PRO A 525 -5.22 3.91 -9.83
N PRO A 526 -5.71 2.67 -9.60
CA PRO A 526 -5.20 1.52 -10.33
C PRO A 526 -5.03 1.95 -11.79
N ALA A 527 -3.89 1.62 -12.41
CA ALA A 527 -3.82 1.69 -13.86
C ALA A 527 -5.12 1.06 -14.33
N ALA A 528 -5.93 1.82 -15.06
CA ALA A 528 -7.21 1.30 -15.49
C ALA A 528 -6.89 0.10 -16.40
N GLN A 529 -6.78 -1.09 -15.81
CA GLN A 529 -7.46 -2.25 -16.36
C GLN A 529 -8.83 -1.69 -16.66
N ALA A 530 -9.25 -1.73 -17.94
CA ALA A 530 -10.56 -1.22 -18.31
C ALA A 530 -11.58 -1.97 -17.45
N GLY A 531 -11.91 -1.39 -16.29
CA GLY A 531 -13.02 -1.82 -15.50
C GLY A 531 -14.23 -1.74 -16.42
N PRO A 532 -15.29 -2.52 -16.16
CA PRO A 532 -16.50 -2.40 -16.94
C PRO A 532 -16.85 -0.92 -17.03
N VAL A 533 -17.02 -0.43 -18.26
CA VAL A 533 -17.43 0.96 -18.46
C VAL A 533 -18.69 1.18 -17.63
N ASP A 534 -18.74 2.28 -16.87
CA ASP A 534 -19.97 2.64 -16.17
C ASP A 534 -21.00 3.01 -17.25
N THR A 535 -21.88 2.08 -17.57
CA THR A 535 -22.90 2.23 -18.62
C THR A 535 -23.93 3.30 -18.28
N ASN A 536 -23.93 3.83 -17.05
CA ASN A 536 -24.75 4.97 -16.63
C ASN A 536 -24.03 6.31 -16.78
N ALA A 537 -22.75 6.32 -17.14
CA ALA A 537 -21.95 7.52 -17.27
C ALA A 537 -21.79 8.00 -18.72
N TRP A 538 -21.53 9.30 -18.87
CA TRP A 538 -21.13 9.93 -20.14
C TRP A 538 -19.62 10.07 -20.17
N TYR A 539 -19.02 9.80 -21.34
CA TYR A 539 -17.58 9.87 -21.56
C TYR A 539 -17.24 10.77 -22.73
N VAL A 540 -16.14 11.50 -22.60
CA VAL A 540 -15.42 12.07 -23.71
C VAL A 540 -14.32 11.10 -24.11
N VAL A 541 -14.24 10.76 -25.40
CA VAL A 541 -13.31 9.76 -25.93
C VAL A 541 -12.13 10.49 -26.59
N VAL A 542 -11.00 10.56 -25.90
CA VAL A 542 -9.84 11.40 -26.27
C VAL A 542 -8.78 10.57 -26.98
N ASN A 543 -8.37 10.95 -28.18
CA ASN A 543 -7.30 10.26 -28.92
C ASN A 543 -5.93 10.49 -28.25
N ARG A 544 -5.13 9.43 -28.12
CA ARG A 544 -3.79 9.50 -27.50
C ARG A 544 -2.81 10.34 -28.31
N ASN A 545 -2.86 10.26 -29.64
CA ASN A 545 -1.93 10.96 -30.52
C ASN A 545 -2.20 12.47 -30.57
N SER A 546 -3.45 12.88 -30.82
CA SER A 546 -3.78 14.30 -31.03
C SER A 546 -4.26 15.03 -29.79
N GLY A 547 -4.67 14.31 -28.73
CA GLY A 547 -5.36 14.90 -27.57
C GLY A 547 -6.76 15.42 -27.86
N LYS A 548 -7.28 15.22 -29.07
CA LYS A 548 -8.62 15.64 -29.54
C LYS A 548 -9.66 14.55 -29.29
N THR A 549 -10.93 14.90 -29.41
CA THR A 549 -12.03 14.03 -28.99
C THR A 549 -12.85 13.54 -30.17
N LEU A 550 -13.43 12.33 -30.07
CA LEU A 550 -14.53 11.94 -30.96
C LEU A 550 -15.64 12.99 -30.91
N ASP A 551 -16.12 13.40 -32.08
CA ASP A 551 -17.07 14.49 -32.26
C ASP A 551 -18.02 14.14 -33.43
N VAL A 552 -19.33 14.19 -33.18
CA VAL A 552 -20.32 14.12 -34.28
C VAL A 552 -20.38 15.49 -34.96
N ALA A 553 -19.94 15.54 -36.22
CA ALA A 553 -19.71 16.78 -36.95
C ALA A 553 -20.98 17.65 -37.03
N GLY A 554 -20.80 18.94 -36.75
CA GLY A 554 -21.86 19.95 -36.82
C GLY A 554 -23.01 19.73 -35.82
N VAL A 555 -22.82 18.92 -34.77
CA VAL A 555 -23.88 18.57 -33.81
C VAL A 555 -25.11 17.96 -34.51
N SER A 556 -24.90 17.33 -35.67
CA SER A 556 -25.98 16.82 -36.52
C SER A 556 -26.79 15.74 -35.79
N SER A 557 -28.11 15.74 -35.99
CA SER A 557 -29.01 14.67 -35.56
C SER A 557 -29.32 13.68 -36.68
N GLU A 558 -28.77 13.83 -37.88
CA GLU A 558 -29.08 13.01 -39.05
C GLU A 558 -28.27 11.71 -39.11
N ASP A 559 -28.85 10.69 -39.75
CA ASP A 559 -28.13 9.45 -40.08
C ASP A 559 -27.05 9.73 -41.13
N GLY A 560 -25.89 9.09 -40.98
CA GLY A 560 -24.75 9.29 -41.88
C GLY A 560 -23.91 10.52 -41.56
N ALA A 561 -24.21 11.26 -40.49
CA ALA A 561 -23.33 12.36 -40.08
C ALA A 561 -21.96 11.82 -39.66
N ALA A 562 -20.91 12.40 -40.22
CA ALA A 562 -19.55 11.96 -39.99
C ALA A 562 -19.16 12.07 -38.51
N VAL A 563 -18.47 11.04 -38.00
CA VAL A 563 -17.72 11.15 -36.76
C VAL A 563 -16.32 11.63 -37.11
N THR A 564 -15.91 12.71 -36.47
CA THR A 564 -14.61 13.35 -36.69
C THR A 564 -13.85 13.43 -35.38
N GLN A 565 -12.58 13.84 -35.42
CA GLN A 565 -11.94 14.41 -34.23
C GLN A 565 -12.10 15.93 -34.23
N TRP A 566 -12.29 16.51 -33.05
CA TRP A 566 -12.32 17.95 -32.85
C TRP A 566 -11.69 18.34 -31.52
N GLY A 567 -11.20 19.58 -31.40
CA GLY A 567 -10.75 20.16 -30.14
C GLY A 567 -11.81 20.00 -29.06
N ARG A 568 -11.39 19.62 -27.85
CA ARG A 568 -12.31 19.35 -26.74
C ARG A 568 -12.97 20.64 -26.26
N TYR A 569 -14.29 20.71 -26.31
CA TYR A 569 -15.10 21.76 -25.68
C TYR A 569 -16.25 21.20 -24.83
N ASP A 570 -16.25 19.88 -24.60
CA ASP A 570 -17.23 19.15 -23.78
C ASP A 570 -18.69 19.34 -24.26
N GLY A 571 -18.90 19.64 -25.54
CA GLY A 571 -20.23 19.68 -26.16
C GLY A 571 -20.93 18.32 -26.10
N THR A 572 -22.26 18.30 -26.12
CA THR A 572 -23.04 17.06 -26.02
C THR A 572 -22.79 16.09 -27.19
N ASN A 573 -22.32 16.58 -28.34
CA ASN A 573 -21.88 15.77 -29.48
C ASN A 573 -20.46 15.18 -29.32
N GLN A 574 -19.73 15.55 -28.27
CA GLN A 574 -18.44 14.94 -27.87
C GLN A 574 -18.60 13.95 -26.71
N GLN A 575 -19.84 13.71 -26.25
CA GLN A 575 -20.14 12.89 -25.10
C GLN A 575 -20.88 11.62 -25.52
N PHE A 576 -20.33 10.48 -25.14
CA PHE A 576 -20.84 9.16 -25.50
C PHE A 576 -21.12 8.33 -24.25
N GLN A 577 -22.28 7.68 -24.24
CA GLN A 577 -22.61 6.64 -23.26
C GLN A 577 -22.36 5.27 -23.89
N PHE A 578 -21.74 4.37 -23.14
CA PHE A 578 -21.55 2.99 -23.57
C PHE A 578 -22.77 2.17 -23.21
N VAL A 579 -23.51 1.73 -24.22
CA VAL A 579 -24.71 0.89 -24.07
C VAL A 579 -24.31 -0.56 -24.27
N ASP A 580 -24.51 -1.40 -23.25
CA ASP A 580 -24.18 -2.82 -23.30
C ASP A 580 -24.88 -3.54 -24.46
N SER A 581 -24.17 -4.46 -25.08
CA SER A 581 -24.62 -5.28 -26.21
C SER A 581 -24.24 -6.76 -26.03
N GLY A 582 -23.83 -7.17 -24.81
CA GLY A 582 -23.42 -8.53 -24.46
C GLY A 582 -22.00 -8.89 -24.93
N ASP A 583 -21.44 -9.96 -24.38
CA ASP A 583 -20.12 -10.51 -24.74
C ASP A 583 -18.96 -9.49 -24.67
N GLY A 584 -19.09 -8.46 -23.83
CA GLY A 584 -18.09 -7.39 -23.71
C GLY A 584 -18.10 -6.35 -24.84
N TYR A 585 -19.16 -6.30 -25.64
CA TYR A 585 -19.37 -5.30 -26.70
C TYR A 585 -20.34 -4.21 -26.28
N TYR A 586 -20.12 -3.01 -26.80
CA TYR A 586 -20.91 -1.81 -26.51
C TYR A 586 -21.27 -1.06 -27.78
N ARG A 587 -22.40 -0.37 -27.76
CA ARG A 587 -22.72 0.72 -28.70
C ARG A 587 -22.37 2.05 -28.03
N LEU A 588 -21.69 2.94 -28.76
CA LEU A 588 -21.36 4.28 -28.23
C LEU A 588 -22.44 5.26 -28.67
N LYS A 589 -23.35 5.60 -27.74
CA LYS A 589 -24.49 6.48 -27.97
C LYS A 589 -24.12 7.95 -27.74
N ALA A 590 -24.23 8.79 -28.75
CA ALA A 590 -23.97 10.23 -28.65
C ALA A 590 -25.07 10.92 -27.82
N ARG A 591 -24.68 11.82 -26.90
CA ARG A 591 -25.60 12.45 -25.95
C ARG A 591 -26.63 13.36 -26.60
N HIS A 592 -26.26 14.08 -27.66
CA HIS A 592 -27.13 15.07 -28.31
C HIS A 592 -28.18 14.43 -29.22
N SER A 593 -27.81 13.42 -30.01
CA SER A 593 -28.68 12.80 -31.02
C SER A 593 -29.36 11.53 -30.52
N GLY A 594 -28.79 10.87 -29.51
CA GLY A 594 -29.21 9.54 -29.07
C GLY A 594 -28.87 8.41 -30.07
N LYS A 595 -28.15 8.72 -31.15
CA LYS A 595 -27.68 7.77 -32.17
C LYS A 595 -26.35 7.15 -31.77
N VAL A 596 -25.96 6.07 -32.45
CA VAL A 596 -24.77 5.30 -32.09
C VAL A 596 -23.69 5.39 -33.17
N LEU A 597 -22.44 5.19 -32.76
CA LEU A 597 -21.32 4.99 -33.67
C LEU A 597 -21.57 3.77 -34.58
N ASP A 598 -21.28 3.92 -35.87
CA ASP A 598 -21.60 2.93 -36.89
C ASP A 598 -20.49 2.88 -37.96
N VAL A 599 -20.07 1.67 -38.33
CA VAL A 599 -19.17 1.46 -39.49
C VAL A 599 -20.01 1.51 -40.77
N SER A 600 -19.74 2.51 -41.60
CA SER A 600 -20.52 2.80 -42.80
C SER A 600 -20.60 1.59 -43.73
N GLY A 601 -21.85 1.25 -44.12
CA GLY A 601 -22.14 0.15 -45.03
C GLY A 601 -21.74 -1.24 -44.52
N TRP A 602 -21.55 -1.42 -43.21
CA TRP A 602 -21.07 -2.68 -42.60
C TRP A 602 -19.74 -3.15 -43.19
N SER A 603 -18.93 -2.22 -43.71
CA SER A 603 -17.69 -2.53 -44.39
C SER A 603 -16.70 -3.22 -43.44
N THR A 604 -15.90 -4.14 -43.97
CA THR A 604 -14.74 -4.73 -43.30
C THR A 604 -13.42 -4.22 -43.86
N ALA A 605 -13.46 -3.29 -44.82
CA ALA A 605 -12.29 -2.69 -45.44
C ALA A 605 -11.60 -1.68 -44.50
N ASP A 606 -10.29 -1.53 -44.67
CA ASP A 606 -9.54 -0.43 -44.07
C ASP A 606 -10.02 0.91 -44.63
N ASN A 607 -9.94 1.96 -43.81
CA ASN A 607 -10.40 3.31 -44.12
C ASN A 607 -11.92 3.44 -44.35
N ALA A 608 -12.72 2.42 -43.98
CA ALA A 608 -14.16 2.61 -43.97
C ALA A 608 -14.55 3.66 -42.93
N ALA A 609 -15.41 4.61 -43.33
CA ALA A 609 -15.80 5.73 -42.50
C ALA A 609 -16.61 5.28 -41.28
N ILE A 610 -16.37 5.95 -40.16
CA ILE A 610 -17.22 5.91 -38.98
C ILE A 610 -18.16 7.11 -39.02
N HIS A 611 -19.46 6.84 -38.95
CA HIS A 611 -20.52 7.85 -38.89
C HIS A 611 -21.43 7.56 -37.68
N GLN A 612 -22.39 8.44 -37.38
CA GLN A 612 -23.49 8.06 -36.51
C GLN A 612 -24.65 7.49 -37.34
N TRP A 613 -25.40 6.58 -36.74
CA TRP A 613 -26.62 6.03 -37.34
C TRP A 613 -27.66 5.70 -36.28
N SER A 614 -28.92 5.61 -36.70
CA SER A 614 -30.01 5.10 -35.88
C SER A 614 -29.66 3.73 -35.29
N ASP A 615 -29.87 3.57 -33.99
CA ASP A 615 -29.50 2.35 -33.28
C ASP A 615 -30.39 1.17 -33.71
N HIS A 616 -29.78 0.20 -34.39
CA HIS A 616 -30.43 -1.04 -34.81
C HIS A 616 -29.71 -2.28 -34.25
N GLY A 617 -28.77 -2.09 -33.31
CA GLY A 617 -28.06 -3.20 -32.66
C GLY A 617 -27.17 -4.04 -33.58
N GLY A 618 -26.84 -3.57 -34.78
CA GLY A 618 -26.06 -4.35 -35.75
C GLY A 618 -24.62 -4.57 -35.31
N ALA A 619 -23.96 -5.63 -35.80
CA ALA A 619 -22.56 -5.92 -35.45
C ALA A 619 -21.58 -4.81 -35.90
N ASN A 620 -21.94 -4.04 -36.93
CA ASN A 620 -21.22 -2.84 -37.36
C ASN A 620 -21.34 -1.66 -36.37
N GLN A 621 -22.27 -1.70 -35.41
CA GLN A 621 -22.48 -0.69 -34.35
C GLN A 621 -21.89 -1.11 -33.01
N GLN A 622 -21.33 -2.31 -32.91
CA GLN A 622 -20.85 -2.90 -31.67
C GLN A 622 -19.33 -2.88 -31.61
N PHE A 623 -18.79 -2.38 -30.50
CA PHE A 623 -17.35 -2.23 -30.28
C PHE A 623 -16.96 -2.79 -28.91
N ARG A 624 -15.92 -3.61 -28.85
CA ARG A 624 -15.29 -4.01 -27.58
C ARG A 624 -14.15 -3.06 -27.25
N LEU A 625 -13.84 -2.94 -25.96
CA LEU A 625 -12.65 -2.24 -25.50
C LEU A 625 -11.49 -3.22 -25.40
N ALA A 626 -10.45 -3.03 -26.22
CA ALA A 626 -9.19 -3.74 -26.08
C ALA A 626 -8.18 -2.88 -25.32
N ASP A 627 -7.52 -3.45 -24.31
CA ASP A 627 -6.59 -2.72 -23.45
C ASP A 627 -5.37 -2.18 -24.23
N SER A 628 -4.89 -1.02 -23.80
CA SER A 628 -3.60 -0.43 -24.20
C SER A 628 -2.88 0.15 -22.98
N PRO A 629 -1.54 0.31 -23.02
CA PRO A 629 -0.79 0.86 -21.90
C PRO A 629 -1.28 2.24 -21.45
N ASP A 630 -1.01 2.60 -20.20
CA ASP A 630 -1.28 3.92 -19.61
C ASP A 630 -2.78 4.30 -19.50
N GLY A 631 -3.66 3.30 -19.42
CA GLY A 631 -5.10 3.48 -19.25
C GLY A 631 -5.83 3.93 -20.52
N TYR A 632 -5.22 3.71 -21.69
CA TYR A 632 -5.86 3.87 -22.99
C TYR A 632 -6.53 2.56 -23.44
N VAL A 633 -7.49 2.67 -24.36
CA VAL A 633 -8.19 1.54 -24.97
C VAL A 633 -8.23 1.69 -26.48
N ARG A 634 -8.40 0.59 -27.20
CA ARG A 634 -8.76 0.56 -28.62
C ARG A 634 -10.23 0.13 -28.73
N LEU A 635 -11.00 0.81 -29.56
CA LEU A 635 -12.38 0.43 -29.86
C LEU A 635 -12.36 -0.53 -31.04
N ILE A 636 -12.64 -1.81 -30.80
CA ILE A 636 -12.56 -2.87 -31.83
C ILE A 636 -13.96 -3.26 -32.28
N ASN A 637 -14.28 -3.06 -33.56
CA ASN A 637 -15.58 -3.36 -34.11
C ASN A 637 -15.86 -4.88 -34.16
N ARG A 638 -17.10 -5.29 -33.81
CA ARG A 638 -17.52 -6.71 -33.78
C ARG A 638 -17.57 -7.34 -35.15
N ASN A 639 -18.04 -6.61 -36.17
CA ASN A 639 -18.21 -7.13 -37.53
C ASN A 639 -16.86 -7.31 -38.26
N SER A 640 -15.95 -6.35 -38.14
CA SER A 640 -14.69 -6.33 -38.91
C SER A 640 -13.45 -6.79 -38.12
N GLY A 641 -13.49 -6.72 -36.78
CA GLY A 641 -12.31 -6.91 -35.93
C GLY A 641 -11.30 -5.76 -35.99
N LYS A 642 -11.66 -4.63 -36.62
CA LYS A 642 -10.78 -3.48 -36.85
C LYS A 642 -10.92 -2.40 -35.78
N ALA A 643 -9.86 -1.62 -35.58
CA ALA A 643 -9.79 -0.56 -34.59
C ALA A 643 -10.35 0.76 -35.15
N VAL A 644 -11.06 1.52 -34.32
CA VAL A 644 -11.42 2.92 -34.60
C VAL A 644 -10.15 3.77 -34.53
N GLU A 645 -9.88 4.52 -35.60
CA GLU A 645 -8.60 5.20 -35.85
C GLU A 645 -8.79 6.64 -36.35
N VAL A 646 -7.88 7.52 -35.94
CA VAL A 646 -7.62 8.79 -36.65
C VAL A 646 -6.65 8.51 -37.83
N PRO A 647 -7.10 8.62 -39.10
CA PRO A 647 -6.29 8.22 -40.24
C PRO A 647 -5.03 9.08 -40.37
N GLY A 648 -3.90 8.42 -40.66
CA GLY A 648 -2.63 9.09 -40.94
C GLY A 648 -2.06 9.91 -39.77
N PHE A 649 -2.44 9.59 -38.53
CA PHE A 649 -2.02 10.33 -37.31
C PHE A 649 -2.35 11.83 -37.35
N SER A 650 -3.33 12.23 -38.15
CA SER A 650 -3.72 13.63 -38.30
C SER A 650 -4.01 14.27 -36.94
N SER A 651 -3.57 15.51 -36.76
CA SER A 651 -3.95 16.36 -35.63
C SER A 651 -4.94 17.45 -36.03
N ALA A 652 -5.46 17.44 -37.28
CA ALA A 652 -6.37 18.46 -37.79
C ALA A 652 -7.81 18.26 -37.27
N ASP A 653 -8.48 19.37 -36.91
CA ASP A 653 -9.90 19.36 -36.59
C ASP A 653 -10.73 18.98 -37.82
N GLY A 654 -11.81 18.24 -37.60
CA GLY A 654 -12.69 17.76 -38.66
C GLY A 654 -12.14 16.56 -39.44
N THR A 655 -10.98 16.01 -39.06
CA THR A 655 -10.52 14.75 -39.67
C THR A 655 -11.53 13.65 -39.39
N GLY A 656 -12.07 13.04 -40.44
CA GLY A 656 -13.00 11.92 -40.35
C GLY A 656 -12.36 10.70 -39.70
N ILE A 657 -13.09 10.07 -38.77
CA ILE A 657 -12.68 8.85 -38.10
C ILE A 657 -13.01 7.66 -39.00
N VAL A 658 -12.09 6.69 -39.03
CA VAL A 658 -12.22 5.48 -39.85
C VAL A 658 -12.03 4.24 -38.97
N GLN A 659 -12.30 3.06 -39.52
CA GLN A 659 -11.70 1.83 -39.00
C GLN A 659 -10.45 1.45 -39.80
N TYR A 660 -9.50 0.80 -39.14
CA TYR A 660 -8.30 0.26 -39.75
C TYR A 660 -7.84 -1.01 -39.02
N SER A 661 -7.07 -1.86 -39.70
CA SER A 661 -6.42 -3.03 -39.12
C SER A 661 -5.78 -2.69 -37.77
N ASP A 662 -6.07 -3.45 -36.71
CA ASP A 662 -5.51 -3.17 -35.37
C ASP A 662 -4.02 -3.49 -35.35
N TRP A 663 -3.19 -2.46 -35.15
CA TRP A 663 -1.74 -2.59 -35.03
C TRP A 663 -1.22 -1.90 -33.77
N GLY A 664 -2.12 -1.43 -32.89
CA GLY A 664 -1.76 -0.81 -31.61
C GLY A 664 -1.25 0.62 -31.70
N GLY A 665 -1.45 1.31 -32.83
CA GLY A 665 -0.95 2.67 -33.05
C GLY A 665 -1.49 3.70 -32.06
N VAL A 666 -0.70 4.73 -31.72
CA VAL A 666 -1.15 5.82 -30.83
C VAL A 666 -2.38 6.57 -31.38
N ASN A 667 -2.59 6.58 -32.70
CA ASN A 667 -3.77 7.13 -33.35
C ASN A 667 -5.00 6.21 -33.29
N GLN A 668 -4.85 4.95 -32.86
CA GLN A 668 -5.92 3.97 -32.59
C GLN A 668 -6.29 3.90 -31.10
N GLN A 669 -5.53 4.59 -30.24
CA GLN A 669 -5.67 4.53 -28.79
C GLN A 669 -6.46 5.72 -28.26
N TRP A 670 -7.39 5.44 -27.35
CA TRP A 670 -8.37 6.39 -26.83
C TRP A 670 -8.43 6.34 -25.30
N LYS A 671 -8.50 7.50 -24.66
CA LYS A 671 -8.74 7.63 -23.22
C LYS A 671 -10.21 7.94 -23.00
N LEU A 672 -10.87 7.15 -22.15
CA LEU A 672 -12.25 7.39 -21.74
C LEU A 672 -12.26 8.34 -20.54
N VAL A 673 -12.72 9.58 -20.74
CA VAL A 673 -12.77 10.61 -19.69
C VAL A 673 -14.22 10.81 -19.26
N ARG A 674 -14.57 10.42 -18.03
CA ARG A 674 -15.93 10.60 -17.48
C ARG A 674 -16.30 12.08 -17.41
N VAL A 675 -17.45 12.45 -17.97
CA VAL A 675 -18.05 13.80 -17.90
C VAL A 675 -18.46 14.10 -16.45
N GLY A 676 -18.15 15.30 -15.97
CA GLY A 676 -18.43 15.73 -14.59
C GLY A 676 -17.35 15.35 -13.56
N PHE A 677 -16.28 14.68 -13.98
CA PHE A 677 -15.14 14.36 -13.12
C PHE A 677 -13.93 15.24 -13.51
N VAL A 678 -13.75 16.37 -12.83
CA VAL A 678 -12.54 17.21 -12.98
C VAL A 678 -11.47 16.69 -12.02
N GLY A 679 -10.99 15.47 -12.29
CA GLY A 679 -9.82 14.91 -11.61
C GLY A 679 -8.63 15.00 -12.55
N SER A 680 -7.68 15.89 -12.28
CA SER A 680 -6.35 15.84 -12.88
C SER A 680 -5.72 14.48 -12.55
N ARG A 681 -5.83 13.52 -13.47
CA ARG A 681 -5.32 12.15 -13.33
C ARG A 681 -4.35 11.85 -14.46
N SER A 682 -3.10 12.21 -14.20
CA SER A 682 -1.95 11.40 -14.60
C SER A 682 -0.99 11.37 -13.41
N CYS A 683 -0.81 10.16 -12.87
CA CYS A 683 0.55 9.64 -12.80
C CYS A 683 0.98 9.53 -14.29
#